data_AF-A0A139AP98-F1
#
_entry.id   AF-A0A139AP98-F1
#
_cell.length_a   1.000
_cell.length_b   1.000
_cell.length_c   1.000
_cell.angle_alpha   90.00
_cell.angle_beta   90.00
_cell.angle_gamma   90.00
#
_symmetry.space_group_name_H-M   'P 1'
#
loop_
_entity.id
_entity.type
_entity.pdbx_description
1 polymer ?
#
loop_
_entity_poly.entity_id
_entity_poly.type
_entity_poly.pdbx_seq_one_letter_code
_entity_poly.pdbx_strand_id
1 'polypeptide(L)'
;MRDDCDDVRMAAASFACSLAVNPRNILQPYPTILLPKSSHTTPPLFVNVVFLDVSLLITDHKPEVRLHIATLLRKFVSADPEWLALGLVKEALGGRQGNQHAQGKFHRQPKKARLANAVPSYAAIRSIGDAHLALVDPDSLGAFVHGLEDEVSAVREAAMDSLRHLTSVHTPLLPLSLPHLLALLNDDIPLVRKAACSAINLCAGGVMLTLESYNGALCALSDANHAVRGAAREMIGSLKLPSEGGIDALLLAADVAITRHPDEAQEVRRCLAAAGRSAWEVIEDSIEKLMGVEGVFVVKERRLDDAGHIARLCLISGAASVERRVLLKVPLYANAHLEHHCGIEPAGFPKIELENVESLSSVIDALIDQDDSDDLDLKRDYLADVVNRFTAEYEHSSSPKARETLAEVFAHNLATLSSSLPQALRGYCDVLRGYLQCCAIVEQLKEASFQFNPTTALRLCSKLVTTSYSMQFGTDGHTERGMVEMGMLRCFAHGVWCAMRVNERCPKGPSTRHLFSILCCRQERIRKALARLGDPSYKSLRVPEWSANIEEPNLILEWCTEMILNFVPPLPPTLIDPRNKPPLRTLSAKIVRPKNNADNPFQCPASLPFQVEMGAVINASSTSLASIVVEYQLPDGVLQWFKPHLADFTEISERKYKLKTMIPFVVGTWSDPAPICVWVSRTFTPDAVLPDIVMMNWSKQTSNQTLEATVRISTQGCVFWVHPKPVW
;
A
#
# COMPACT_ATOMS: atom_id res chain seq x y z
N MET A 1 -44.73 9.15 46.25
CA MET A 1 -44.46 9.19 44.79
C MET A 1 -45.74 9.29 43.98
N ARG A 2 -46.85 8.62 44.37
CA ARG A 2 -48.20 8.90 43.85
C ARG A 2 -48.88 9.95 44.73
N ASP A 3 -48.79 11.22 44.33
CA ASP A 3 -49.34 12.38 45.05
C ASP A 3 -49.80 13.43 44.03
N ASP A 4 -50.81 14.23 44.35
CA ASP A 4 -51.34 15.27 43.45
C ASP A 4 -50.36 16.46 43.32
N CYS A 5 -49.57 16.73 44.36
CA CYS A 5 -48.58 17.80 44.37
C CYS A 5 -47.26 17.37 43.71
N ASP A 6 -46.84 18.12 42.69
CA ASP A 6 -45.58 17.94 41.96
C ASP A 6 -44.34 18.05 42.86
N ASP A 7 -44.28 19.05 43.74
CA ASP A 7 -43.19 19.20 44.71
C ASP A 7 -43.04 17.96 45.61
N VAL A 8 -44.17 17.39 46.06
CA VAL A 8 -44.19 16.17 46.88
C VAL A 8 -43.69 14.98 46.07
N ARG A 9 -44.09 14.85 44.80
CA ARG A 9 -43.58 13.77 43.92
C ARG A 9 -42.07 13.88 43.71
N MET A 10 -41.56 15.08 43.40
CA MET A 10 -40.13 15.34 43.18
C MET A 10 -39.29 15.11 44.44
N ALA A 11 -39.76 15.61 45.59
CA ALA A 11 -39.09 15.42 46.88
C ALA A 11 -39.09 13.94 47.30
N ALA A 12 -40.22 13.24 47.12
CA ALA A 12 -40.32 11.81 47.41
C ALA A 12 -39.37 10.97 46.53
N ALA A 13 -39.29 11.27 45.24
CA ALA A 13 -38.36 10.58 44.34
C ALA A 13 -36.90 10.84 44.73
N SER A 14 -36.54 12.09 45.07
CA SER A 14 -35.20 12.44 45.56
C SER A 14 -34.84 11.73 46.86
N PHE A 15 -35.78 11.67 47.80
CA PHE A 15 -35.59 10.97 49.07
C PHE A 15 -35.39 9.47 48.85
N ALA A 16 -36.24 8.84 48.02
CA ALA A 16 -36.12 7.43 47.68
C ALA A 16 -34.78 7.11 47.02
N CYS A 17 -34.36 7.93 46.04
CA CYS A 17 -33.07 7.81 45.39
C CYS A 17 -31.92 7.93 46.41
N SER A 18 -31.90 8.96 47.25
CA SER A 18 -30.87 9.15 48.28
C SER A 18 -30.79 7.99 49.27
N LEU A 19 -31.92 7.37 49.61
CA LEU A 19 -31.97 6.20 50.46
C LEU A 19 -31.39 4.96 49.77
N ALA A 20 -31.72 4.77 48.49
CA ALA A 20 -31.31 3.62 47.68
C ALA A 20 -29.81 3.63 47.34
N VAL A 21 -29.25 4.80 47.01
CA VAL A 21 -27.84 4.95 46.65
C VAL A 21 -26.91 5.10 47.87
N ASN A 22 -27.47 5.07 49.08
CA ASN A 22 -26.67 5.12 50.30
C ASN A 22 -25.83 3.83 50.42
N PRO A 23 -24.50 3.92 50.64
CA PRO A 23 -23.62 2.74 50.73
C PRO A 23 -24.09 1.65 51.70
N ARG A 24 -24.83 2.03 52.76
CA ARG A 24 -25.39 1.08 53.75
C ARG A 24 -26.58 0.26 53.22
N ASN A 25 -27.23 0.74 52.17
CA ASN A 25 -28.48 0.19 51.63
C ASN A 25 -28.34 -0.43 50.25
N ILE A 26 -27.25 -0.18 49.51
CA ILE A 26 -27.02 -0.70 48.15
C ILE A 26 -27.13 -2.23 48.07
N LEU A 27 -26.53 -2.94 49.04
CA LEU A 27 -26.52 -4.40 49.10
C LEU A 27 -27.70 -4.98 49.89
N GLN A 28 -28.62 -4.14 50.37
CA GLN A 28 -29.76 -4.65 51.12
C GLN A 28 -30.76 -5.29 50.16
N PRO A 29 -31.21 -6.53 50.44
CA PRO A 29 -32.30 -7.11 49.69
C PRO A 29 -33.56 -6.28 49.92
N TYR A 30 -34.34 -6.11 48.85
CA TYR A 30 -35.64 -5.45 48.96
C TYR A 30 -36.50 -6.22 49.99
N PRO A 31 -37.12 -5.53 50.97
CA PRO A 31 -37.80 -6.19 52.07
C PRO A 31 -38.88 -7.16 51.56
N THR A 32 -38.69 -8.45 51.87
CA THR A 32 -39.43 -9.63 51.38
C THR A 32 -40.91 -9.70 51.82
N ILE A 33 -41.50 -8.59 52.27
CA ILE A 33 -42.87 -8.56 52.81
C ILE A 33 -43.93 -8.71 51.69
N LEU A 34 -43.54 -8.55 50.41
CA LEU A 34 -44.46 -8.58 49.26
C LEU A 34 -44.15 -9.68 48.22
N LEU A 35 -43.10 -10.50 48.39
CA LEU A 35 -42.80 -11.59 47.45
C LEU A 35 -43.67 -12.82 47.76
N PRO A 36 -44.38 -13.40 46.77
CA PRO A 36 -45.08 -14.67 46.95
C PRO A 36 -44.11 -15.74 47.45
N LYS A 37 -44.47 -16.46 48.52
CA LYS A 37 -43.62 -17.43 49.26
C LYS A 37 -43.16 -18.66 48.45
N SER A 38 -43.24 -18.67 47.12
CA SER A 38 -43.17 -19.89 46.31
C SER A 38 -42.05 -19.96 45.26
N SER A 39 -41.01 -19.13 45.30
CA SER A 39 -39.83 -19.36 44.45
C SER A 39 -38.53 -19.21 45.23
N HIS A 40 -37.62 -20.17 45.04
CA HIS A 40 -36.25 -20.19 45.57
C HIS A 40 -35.34 -19.09 44.94
N THR A 41 -35.89 -17.91 44.63
CA THR A 41 -35.17 -16.79 44.03
C THR A 41 -34.70 -15.82 45.11
N THR A 42 -33.42 -15.45 45.04
CA THR A 42 -32.84 -14.39 45.87
C THR A 42 -33.62 -13.08 45.65
N PRO A 43 -34.07 -12.38 46.71
CA PRO A 43 -34.81 -11.12 46.55
C PRO A 43 -33.96 -10.07 45.80
N PRO A 44 -34.58 -9.22 44.95
CA PRO A 44 -33.84 -8.22 44.19
C PRO A 44 -33.26 -7.17 45.14
N LEU A 45 -32.17 -6.51 44.74
CA LEU A 45 -31.57 -5.44 45.54
C LEU A 45 -32.51 -4.25 45.65
N PHE A 46 -32.51 -3.60 46.83
CA PHE A 46 -33.36 -2.44 47.10
C PHE A 46 -33.18 -1.32 46.07
N VAL A 47 -31.93 -1.09 45.65
CA VAL A 47 -31.59 -0.06 44.65
C VAL A 47 -32.23 -0.30 43.28
N ASN A 48 -32.38 -1.55 42.86
CA ASN A 48 -32.96 -1.90 41.55
C ASN A 48 -34.46 -1.65 41.50
N VAL A 49 -35.17 -1.96 42.59
CA VAL A 49 -36.62 -1.72 42.69
C VAL A 49 -36.90 -0.22 42.76
N VAL A 50 -36.13 0.52 43.56
CA VAL A 50 -36.27 1.98 43.67
C VAL A 50 -35.98 2.67 42.34
N PHE A 51 -35.04 2.16 41.54
CA PHE A 51 -34.80 2.66 40.18
C PHE A 51 -36.06 2.59 39.32
N LEU A 52 -36.77 1.46 39.32
CA LEU A 52 -38.00 1.29 38.53
C LEU A 52 -39.15 2.16 39.07
N ASP A 53 -39.30 2.25 40.39
CA ASP A 53 -40.35 3.08 41.00
C ASP A 53 -40.15 4.57 40.69
N VAL A 54 -38.89 5.04 40.71
CA VAL A 54 -38.55 6.40 40.29
C VAL A 54 -38.77 6.58 38.80
N SER A 55 -38.45 5.56 37.99
CA SER A 55 -38.61 5.57 36.54
C SER A 55 -40.06 5.74 36.08
N LEU A 56 -41.05 5.30 36.86
CA LEU A 56 -42.47 5.54 36.58
C LEU A 56 -42.83 7.02 36.42
N LEU A 57 -42.13 7.91 37.12
CA LEU A 57 -42.42 9.33 37.08
C LEU A 57 -41.88 10.02 35.83
N ILE A 58 -41.21 9.29 34.92
CA ILE A 58 -40.79 9.83 33.63
C ILE A 58 -41.98 10.06 32.69
N THR A 59 -43.12 9.40 32.91
CA THR A 59 -44.35 9.59 32.13
C THR A 59 -45.33 10.57 32.80
N ASP A 60 -44.86 11.32 33.80
CA ASP A 60 -45.67 12.30 34.53
C ASP A 60 -46.21 13.40 33.59
N HIS A 61 -47.43 13.87 33.86
CA HIS A 61 -48.07 14.93 33.10
C HIS A 61 -47.35 16.28 33.21
N LYS A 62 -46.57 16.51 34.28
CA LYS A 62 -45.79 17.75 34.47
C LYS A 62 -44.36 17.60 33.93
N PRO A 63 -43.93 18.46 32.99
CA PRO A 63 -42.58 18.39 32.42
C PRO A 63 -41.48 18.67 33.45
N GLU A 64 -41.75 19.46 34.49
CA GLU A 64 -40.81 19.74 35.58
C GLU A 64 -40.48 18.48 36.39
N VAL A 65 -41.51 17.66 36.67
CA VAL A 65 -41.33 16.36 37.32
C VAL A 65 -40.54 15.44 36.40
N ARG A 66 -40.90 15.33 35.11
CA ARG A 66 -40.16 14.50 34.14
C ARG A 66 -38.69 14.89 34.04
N LEU A 67 -38.39 16.20 33.99
CA LEU A 67 -37.02 16.72 33.94
C LEU A 67 -36.21 16.37 35.20
N HIS A 68 -36.83 16.57 36.36
CA HIS A 68 -36.20 16.24 37.65
C HIS A 68 -35.88 14.75 37.74
N ILE A 69 -36.82 13.89 37.32
CA ILE A 69 -36.66 12.44 37.30
C ILE A 69 -35.59 12.03 36.30
N ALA A 70 -35.64 12.54 35.07
CA ALA A 70 -34.63 12.29 34.04
C ALA A 70 -33.22 12.62 34.55
N THR A 71 -33.05 13.70 35.32
CA THR A 71 -31.78 14.08 35.95
C THR A 71 -31.40 13.15 37.11
N LEU A 72 -32.39 12.69 37.87
CA LEU A 72 -32.19 11.83 39.04
C LEU A 72 -31.73 10.42 38.66
N LEU A 73 -32.18 9.90 37.50
CA LEU A 73 -31.81 8.56 37.01
C LEU A 73 -30.29 8.36 36.94
N ARG A 74 -29.51 9.41 36.66
CA ARG A 74 -28.05 9.40 36.68
C ARG A 74 -27.45 8.81 37.96
N LYS A 75 -28.11 8.95 39.11
CA LYS A 75 -27.57 8.56 40.42
C LYS A 75 -27.60 7.05 40.68
N PHE A 76 -28.35 6.27 39.89
CA PHE A 76 -28.48 4.81 40.06
C PHE A 76 -27.27 4.03 39.52
N VAL A 77 -26.07 4.53 39.78
CA VAL A 77 -24.80 3.90 39.36
C VAL A 77 -24.62 2.54 40.04
N SER A 78 -25.18 2.34 41.24
CA SER A 78 -25.07 1.08 41.98
C SER A 78 -26.18 0.07 41.65
N ALA A 79 -27.09 0.39 40.73
CA ALA A 79 -28.09 -0.56 40.25
C ALA A 79 -27.46 -1.56 39.28
N ASP A 80 -28.01 -2.77 39.26
CA ASP A 80 -27.51 -3.84 38.39
C ASP A 80 -27.76 -3.50 36.91
N PRO A 81 -26.79 -3.76 36.01
CA PRO A 81 -26.92 -3.45 34.59
C PRO A 81 -28.16 -4.08 33.92
N GLU A 82 -28.56 -5.27 34.35
CA GLU A 82 -29.74 -5.95 33.81
C GLU A 82 -31.03 -5.19 34.15
N TRP A 83 -31.12 -4.59 35.34
CA TRP A 83 -32.27 -3.80 35.76
C TRP A 83 -32.28 -2.43 35.10
N LEU A 84 -31.12 -1.80 34.93
CA LEU A 84 -30.98 -0.57 34.14
C LEU A 84 -31.40 -0.78 32.68
N ALA A 85 -31.12 -1.96 32.10
CA ALA A 85 -31.52 -2.31 30.75
C ALA A 85 -33.03 -2.32 30.53
N LEU A 86 -33.84 -2.56 31.59
CA LEU A 86 -35.30 -2.47 31.50
C LEU A 86 -35.78 -1.07 31.12
N GLY A 87 -35.03 -0.02 31.48
CA GLY A 87 -35.30 1.35 31.06
C GLY A 87 -35.10 1.60 29.56
N LEU A 88 -34.50 0.66 28.82
CA LEU A 88 -34.22 0.75 27.38
C LEU A 88 -35.10 -0.18 26.52
N VAL A 89 -36.04 -0.91 27.14
CA VAL A 89 -36.94 -1.81 26.43
C VAL A 89 -38.12 -1.03 25.84
N LYS A 90 -38.36 -1.15 24.54
CA LYS A 90 -39.48 -0.48 23.84
C LYS A 90 -40.79 -1.27 23.89
N GLU A 91 -40.73 -2.58 24.15
CA GLU A 91 -41.89 -3.47 24.20
C GLU A 91 -42.46 -3.51 25.63
N ALA A 92 -43.68 -2.99 25.81
CA ALA A 92 -44.44 -3.23 27.03
C ALA A 92 -44.62 -4.74 27.23
N LEU A 93 -44.36 -5.21 28.44
CA LEU A 93 -44.57 -6.60 28.83
C LEU A 93 -46.05 -6.98 28.74
N GLY A 94 -46.45 -7.55 27.60
CA GLY A 94 -47.80 -8.04 27.35
C GLY A 94 -48.53 -7.24 26.28
N GLY A 95 -48.90 -7.93 25.20
CA GLY A 95 -49.63 -7.35 24.09
C GLY A 95 -50.96 -6.72 24.51
N ARG A 96 -51.07 -5.40 24.42
CA ARG A 96 -52.35 -4.73 24.23
C ARG A 96 -52.63 -4.60 22.73
N GLN A 97 -53.30 -5.62 22.19
CA GLN A 97 -54.14 -5.39 21.01
C GLN A 97 -55.27 -4.42 21.39
N GLY A 98 -55.44 -3.37 20.60
CA GLY A 98 -56.69 -2.61 20.53
C GLY A 98 -56.86 -1.47 21.55
N ASN A 99 -56.52 -0.25 21.14
CA ASN A 99 -57.57 0.72 20.79
C ASN A 99 -56.97 1.93 20.08
N GLN A 100 -57.28 2.02 18.79
CA GLN A 100 -57.19 3.26 18.03
C GLN A 100 -58.20 4.24 18.64
N HIS A 101 -57.76 5.26 19.38
CA HIS A 101 -58.50 6.52 19.43
C HIS A 101 -57.56 7.68 19.80
N ALA A 102 -57.77 8.79 19.09
CA ALA A 102 -57.07 10.08 19.17
C ALA A 102 -55.69 10.20 18.50
N GLN A 103 -55.64 9.96 17.17
CA GLN A 103 -54.69 10.69 16.32
C GLN A 103 -55.08 12.17 16.27
N GLY A 104 -54.49 12.97 17.15
CA GLY A 104 -54.33 14.41 16.95
C GLY A 104 -53.26 14.66 15.90
N LYS A 105 -53.65 15.39 14.84
CA LYS A 105 -52.82 15.77 13.69
C LYS A 105 -51.50 16.43 14.12
N PHE A 106 -50.38 15.73 13.97
CA PHE A 106 -49.06 16.36 13.79
C PHE A 106 -48.39 15.84 12.50
N HIS A 107 -47.65 16.74 11.88
CA HIS A 107 -47.24 16.76 10.49
C HIS A 107 -46.56 15.48 9.94
N ARG A 108 -46.86 15.19 8.67
CA ARG A 108 -46.16 14.21 7.82
C ARG A 108 -44.64 14.48 7.82
N GLN A 109 -43.85 13.58 8.39
CA GLN A 109 -42.41 13.50 8.13
C GLN A 109 -42.14 12.70 6.83
N PRO A 110 -41.13 13.07 6.03
CA PRO A 110 -40.71 12.30 4.87
C PRO A 110 -40.03 10.99 5.32
N LYS A 111 -40.07 9.99 4.45
CA LYS A 111 -39.67 8.59 4.68
C LYS A 111 -38.31 8.48 5.39
N LYS A 112 -38.31 8.18 6.70
CA LYS A 112 -37.13 7.86 7.51
C LYS A 112 -36.47 6.57 7.01
N ALA A 113 -35.15 6.59 6.90
CA ALA A 113 -34.33 5.40 6.70
C ALA A 113 -34.60 4.39 7.83
N ARG A 114 -34.72 3.12 7.46
CA ARG A 114 -35.06 2.00 8.35
C ARG A 114 -33.85 1.61 9.23
N LEU A 115 -33.46 2.46 10.18
CA LEU A 115 -32.45 2.13 11.19
C LEU A 115 -33.10 1.45 12.43
N ALA A 116 -33.96 0.45 12.22
CA ALA A 116 -34.87 -0.05 13.26
C ALA A 116 -34.99 -1.59 13.35
N ASN A 117 -33.92 -2.33 13.06
CA ASN A 117 -33.95 -3.80 13.13
C ASN A 117 -33.12 -4.42 14.28
N ALA A 118 -32.71 -3.64 15.28
CA ALA A 118 -32.07 -4.17 16.48
C ALA A 118 -32.50 -3.40 17.73
N VAL A 119 -33.82 -3.33 17.97
CA VAL A 119 -34.31 -2.98 19.31
C VAL A 119 -34.15 -4.24 20.17
N PRO A 120 -33.58 -4.17 21.38
CA PRO A 120 -33.44 -5.34 22.24
C PRO A 120 -34.83 -5.90 22.52
N SER A 121 -35.09 -7.11 22.02
CA SER A 121 -36.29 -7.85 22.40
C SER A 121 -36.18 -8.19 23.88
N TYR A 122 -37.31 -8.18 24.59
CA TYR A 122 -37.45 -8.66 25.96
C TYR A 122 -36.72 -10.00 26.24
N ALA A 123 -36.56 -10.84 25.21
CA ALA A 123 -35.77 -12.07 25.26
C ALA A 123 -34.30 -11.90 25.70
N ALA A 124 -33.70 -10.70 25.57
CA ALA A 124 -32.33 -10.40 25.97
C ALA A 124 -32.16 -10.21 27.50
N ILE A 125 -33.24 -9.95 28.24
CA ILE A 125 -33.21 -9.67 29.70
C ILE A 125 -33.74 -10.88 30.51
N ARG A 126 -33.75 -12.07 29.88
CA ARG A 126 -34.29 -13.33 30.44
C ARG A 126 -33.56 -13.86 31.70
N SER A 127 -32.49 -13.20 32.13
CA SER A 127 -31.77 -13.45 33.39
C SER A 127 -32.52 -12.93 34.62
N ILE A 128 -33.34 -11.87 34.46
CA ILE A 128 -34.25 -11.39 35.50
C ILE A 128 -35.42 -12.36 35.53
N GLY A 129 -35.36 -13.39 36.37
CA GLY A 129 -36.37 -14.45 36.39
C GLY A 129 -37.82 -13.91 36.45
N ASP A 130 -38.76 -14.62 35.80
CA ASP A 130 -40.16 -14.19 35.60
C ASP A 130 -40.87 -13.71 36.89
N ALA A 131 -40.48 -14.24 38.05
CA ALA A 131 -41.00 -13.83 39.36
C ALA A 131 -40.62 -12.39 39.76
N HIS A 132 -39.46 -11.90 39.33
CA HIS A 132 -39.02 -10.52 39.58
C HIS A 132 -39.68 -9.54 38.60
N LEU A 133 -39.92 -9.96 37.36
CA LEU A 133 -40.61 -9.15 36.35
C LEU A 133 -42.10 -8.95 36.66
N ALA A 134 -42.72 -9.87 37.41
CA ALA A 134 -44.09 -9.70 37.93
C ALA A 134 -44.25 -8.55 38.94
N LEU A 135 -43.15 -8.06 39.53
CA LEU A 135 -43.14 -6.92 40.46
C LEU A 135 -42.96 -5.58 39.75
N VAL A 136 -42.59 -5.60 38.46
CA VAL A 136 -42.29 -4.41 37.69
C VAL A 136 -43.58 -3.86 37.10
N ASP A 137 -43.87 -2.60 37.38
CA ASP A 137 -44.97 -1.89 36.74
C ASP A 137 -44.62 -1.69 35.24
N PRO A 138 -45.45 -2.16 34.28
CA PRO A 138 -45.13 -2.08 32.85
C PRO A 138 -44.82 -0.67 32.37
N ASP A 139 -45.38 0.36 33.02
CA ASP A 139 -45.17 1.76 32.66
C ASP A 139 -43.79 2.29 33.10
N SER A 140 -43.06 1.53 33.93
CA SER A 140 -41.67 1.84 34.32
C SER A 140 -40.65 1.34 33.30
N LEU A 141 -41.06 0.43 32.41
CA LEU A 141 -40.23 -0.11 31.34
C LEU A 141 -40.04 0.96 30.26
N GLY A 142 -38.87 0.99 29.63
CA GLY A 142 -38.60 1.96 28.58
C GLY A 142 -38.51 3.40 29.08
N ALA A 143 -38.26 3.63 30.37
CA ALA A 143 -38.20 4.98 30.93
C ALA A 143 -37.17 5.89 30.24
N PHE A 144 -36.00 5.36 29.85
CA PHE A 144 -35.05 6.13 29.04
C PHE A 144 -35.60 6.36 27.63
N VAL A 145 -36.29 5.41 27.02
CA VAL A 145 -36.93 5.61 25.70
C VAL A 145 -37.94 6.75 25.76
N HIS A 146 -38.81 6.76 26.78
CA HIS A 146 -39.77 7.85 27.00
C HIS A 146 -39.08 9.19 27.25
N GLY A 147 -38.03 9.23 28.07
CA GLY A 147 -37.25 10.44 28.31
C GLY A 147 -36.56 10.97 27.05
N LEU A 148 -36.02 10.09 26.20
CA LEU A 148 -35.35 10.48 24.94
C LEU A 148 -36.33 10.89 23.84
N GLU A 149 -37.56 10.36 23.84
CA GLU A 149 -38.64 10.69 22.90
C GLU A 149 -39.59 11.79 23.44
N ASP A 150 -39.27 12.44 24.57
CA ASP A 150 -40.14 13.43 25.27
C ASP A 150 -40.47 14.65 24.39
N GLU A 151 -41.56 15.38 24.65
CA GLU A 151 -41.88 16.61 23.92
C GLU A 151 -40.95 17.80 24.28
N VAL A 152 -40.37 17.79 25.49
CA VAL A 152 -39.52 18.86 26.02
C VAL A 152 -38.05 18.50 25.83
N SER A 153 -37.31 19.38 25.14
CA SER A 153 -35.87 19.16 24.85
C SER A 153 -35.02 19.02 26.10
N ALA A 154 -35.32 19.77 27.16
CA ALA A 154 -34.60 19.68 28.43
C ALA A 154 -34.72 18.28 29.07
N VAL A 155 -35.88 17.64 28.94
CA VAL A 155 -36.10 16.26 29.42
C VAL A 155 -35.27 15.29 28.58
N ARG A 156 -35.26 15.45 27.24
CA ARG A 156 -34.41 14.64 26.35
C ARG A 156 -32.93 14.75 26.69
N GLU A 157 -32.43 15.97 26.88
CA GLU A 157 -31.03 16.23 27.26
C GLU A 157 -30.69 15.61 28.61
N ALA A 158 -31.53 15.77 29.63
CA ALA A 158 -31.33 15.18 30.95
C ALA A 158 -31.37 13.64 30.92
N ALA A 159 -32.31 13.05 30.17
CA ALA A 159 -32.40 11.60 30.01
C ALA A 159 -31.18 11.03 29.27
N MET A 160 -30.72 11.73 28.22
CA MET A 160 -29.53 11.39 27.46
C MET A 160 -28.26 11.48 28.32
N ASP A 161 -28.11 12.53 29.12
CA ASP A 161 -26.98 12.72 30.02
C ASP A 161 -26.94 11.66 31.12
N SER A 162 -28.10 11.31 31.67
CA SER A 162 -28.24 10.20 32.63
C SER A 162 -27.87 8.87 32.00
N LEU A 163 -28.40 8.57 30.80
CA LEU A 163 -28.10 7.35 30.07
C LEU A 163 -26.60 7.26 29.76
N ARG A 164 -26.01 8.31 29.16
CA ARG A 164 -24.57 8.41 28.90
C ARG A 164 -23.75 8.12 30.14
N HIS A 165 -24.10 8.71 31.28
CA HIS A 165 -23.37 8.50 32.53
C HIS A 165 -23.45 7.05 32.99
N LEU A 166 -24.63 6.45 33.02
CA LEU A 166 -24.81 5.06 33.42
C LEU A 166 -24.09 4.10 32.45
N THR A 167 -24.17 4.35 31.15
CA THR A 167 -23.43 3.59 30.14
C THR A 167 -21.91 3.70 30.31
N SER A 168 -21.40 4.88 30.71
CA SER A 168 -19.97 5.06 30.96
C SER A 168 -19.46 4.30 32.20
N VAL A 169 -20.34 4.02 33.17
CA VAL A 169 -19.99 3.21 34.34
C VAL A 169 -20.22 1.72 34.07
N HIS A 170 -21.29 1.38 33.34
CA HIS A 170 -21.70 0.01 33.05
C HIS A 170 -21.56 -0.30 31.57
N THR A 171 -20.36 -0.75 31.16
CA THR A 171 -20.06 -1.15 29.77
C THR A 171 -21.09 -2.12 29.15
N PRO A 172 -21.69 -3.10 29.86
CA PRO A 172 -22.70 -3.99 29.29
C PRO A 172 -23.97 -3.28 28.76
N LEU A 173 -24.27 -2.05 29.22
CA LEU A 173 -25.42 -1.27 28.75
C LEU A 173 -25.19 -0.62 27.39
N LEU A 174 -23.94 -0.49 26.95
CA LEU A 174 -23.57 0.27 25.75
C LEU A 174 -24.24 -0.24 24.47
N PRO A 175 -24.24 -1.57 24.17
CA PRO A 175 -24.92 -2.07 22.97
C PRO A 175 -26.42 -1.78 22.93
N LEU A 176 -27.07 -1.71 24.09
CA LEU A 176 -28.51 -1.43 24.23
C LEU A 176 -28.81 0.07 24.10
N SER A 177 -27.88 0.91 24.57
CA SER A 177 -28.03 2.37 24.61
C SER A 177 -27.72 3.01 23.26
N LEU A 178 -26.74 2.47 22.53
CA LEU A 178 -26.18 3.08 21.33
C LEU A 178 -27.18 3.31 20.18
N PRO A 179 -28.11 2.39 19.85
CA PRO A 179 -29.13 2.66 18.82
C PRO A 179 -30.02 3.85 19.16
N HIS A 180 -30.37 4.03 20.44
CA HIS A 180 -31.19 5.14 20.92
C HIS A 180 -30.44 6.47 20.82
N LEU A 181 -29.15 6.48 21.18
CA LEU A 181 -28.30 7.67 21.04
C LEU A 181 -28.07 8.05 19.57
N LEU A 182 -27.85 7.06 18.68
CA LEU A 182 -27.70 7.29 17.24
C LEU A 182 -28.98 7.85 16.60
N ALA A 183 -30.16 7.45 17.08
CA ALA A 183 -31.43 7.99 16.59
C ALA A 183 -31.56 9.50 16.86
N LEU A 184 -31.04 9.98 18.00
CA LEU A 184 -31.06 11.40 18.38
C LEU A 184 -30.16 12.29 17.51
N LEU A 185 -29.24 11.71 16.73
CA LEU A 185 -28.50 12.46 15.70
C LEU A 185 -29.40 13.04 14.61
N ASN A 186 -30.63 12.54 14.47
CA ASN A 186 -31.63 13.05 13.54
C ASN A 186 -32.78 13.80 14.22
N ASP A 187 -32.56 14.28 15.46
CA ASP A 187 -33.56 15.07 16.19
C ASP A 187 -33.82 16.43 15.50
N ASP A 188 -35.05 16.94 15.60
CA ASP A 188 -35.43 18.22 15.02
C ASP A 188 -34.69 19.40 15.69
N ILE A 189 -34.28 19.26 16.96
CA ILE A 189 -33.66 20.31 17.76
C ILE A 189 -32.12 20.20 17.71
N PRO A 190 -31.41 21.24 17.24
CA PRO A 190 -29.94 21.20 17.14
C PRO A 190 -29.21 21.01 18.47
N LEU A 191 -29.76 21.52 19.58
CA LEU A 191 -29.18 21.32 20.92
C LEU A 191 -29.16 19.84 21.30
N VAL A 192 -30.25 19.13 21.02
CA VAL A 192 -30.37 17.68 21.27
C VAL A 192 -29.40 16.90 20.37
N ARG A 193 -29.32 17.24 19.07
CA ARG A 193 -28.34 16.60 18.15
C ARG A 193 -26.89 16.80 18.61
N LYS A 194 -26.54 18.01 19.05
CA LYS A 194 -25.20 18.30 19.60
C LYS A 194 -24.92 17.48 20.85
N ALA A 195 -25.88 17.44 21.79
CA ALA A 195 -25.77 16.64 23.00
C ALA A 195 -25.58 15.16 22.66
N ALA A 196 -26.27 14.65 21.64
CA ALA A 196 -26.13 13.27 21.17
C ALA A 196 -24.72 12.98 20.62
N CYS A 197 -24.16 13.87 19.81
CA CYS A 197 -22.76 13.75 19.37
C CYS A 197 -21.79 13.66 20.55
N SER A 198 -21.95 14.56 21.54
CA SER A 198 -21.11 14.57 22.75
C SER A 198 -21.31 13.32 23.62
N ALA A 199 -22.54 12.83 23.75
CA ALA A 199 -22.84 11.62 24.50
C ALA A 199 -22.17 10.39 23.87
N ILE A 200 -22.32 10.22 22.55
CA ILE A 200 -21.71 9.11 21.80
C ILE A 200 -20.18 9.18 21.90
N ASN A 201 -19.58 10.37 21.74
CA ASN A 201 -18.13 10.56 21.87
C ASN A 201 -17.61 10.07 23.23
N LEU A 202 -18.33 10.36 24.32
CA LEU A 202 -17.92 10.03 25.69
C LEU A 202 -18.12 8.56 26.07
N CYS A 203 -19.14 7.87 25.54
CA CYS A 203 -19.43 6.48 25.95
C CYS A 203 -19.07 5.43 24.90
N ALA A 204 -18.95 5.79 23.62
CA ALA A 204 -18.67 4.87 22.52
C ALA A 204 -17.29 5.08 21.88
N GLY A 205 -16.42 5.89 22.49
CA GLY A 205 -15.03 6.04 22.06
C GLY A 205 -14.34 4.68 22.00
N GLY A 206 -13.88 4.27 20.82
CA GLY A 206 -13.27 2.97 20.62
C GLY A 206 -14.22 1.80 20.34
N VAL A 207 -15.54 2.03 20.22
CA VAL A 207 -16.51 0.99 19.79
C VAL A 207 -16.52 0.88 18.28
N MET A 208 -16.57 -0.36 17.79
CA MET A 208 -16.76 -0.65 16.37
C MET A 208 -18.26 -0.68 16.05
N LEU A 209 -18.73 0.29 15.28
CA LEU A 209 -20.12 0.35 14.81
C LEU A 209 -20.34 -0.59 13.60
N THR A 210 -21.59 -0.91 13.31
CA THR A 210 -21.94 -1.46 12.00
C THR A 210 -21.78 -0.38 10.92
N LEU A 211 -21.48 -0.77 9.68
CA LEU A 211 -21.31 0.19 8.57
C LEU A 211 -22.55 1.10 8.38
N GLU A 212 -23.75 0.56 8.56
CA GLU A 212 -25.01 1.32 8.47
C GLU A 212 -25.10 2.40 9.58
N SER A 213 -24.79 2.02 10.82
CA SER A 213 -24.79 2.94 11.97
C SER A 213 -23.71 4.01 11.83
N TYR A 214 -22.54 3.63 11.33
CA TYR A 214 -21.43 4.55 11.04
C TYR A 214 -21.82 5.57 9.98
N ASN A 215 -22.44 5.13 8.88
CA ASN A 215 -22.98 6.03 7.85
C ASN A 215 -24.03 7.00 8.40
N GLY A 216 -24.90 6.53 9.28
CA GLY A 216 -25.86 7.38 9.99
C GLY A 216 -25.17 8.48 10.80
N ALA A 217 -24.06 8.15 11.49
CA ALA A 217 -23.27 9.12 12.25
C ALA A 217 -22.54 10.13 11.35
N LEU A 218 -22.03 9.70 10.20
CA LEU A 218 -21.33 10.57 9.24
C LEU A 218 -22.21 11.70 8.69
N CYS A 219 -23.53 11.49 8.60
CA CYS A 219 -24.48 12.53 8.17
C CYS A 219 -24.41 13.81 9.03
N ALA A 220 -24.03 13.69 10.30
CA ALA A 220 -23.91 14.82 11.23
C ALA A 220 -22.75 15.77 10.87
N LEU A 221 -21.77 15.34 10.06
CA LEU A 221 -20.70 16.22 9.55
C LEU A 221 -21.23 17.31 8.62
N SER A 222 -22.37 17.08 7.97
CA SER A 222 -23.02 18.02 7.04
C SER A 222 -24.29 18.66 7.63
N ASP A 223 -24.40 18.72 8.97
CA ASP A 223 -25.53 19.35 9.65
C ASP A 223 -25.64 20.85 9.32
N ALA A 224 -26.86 21.39 9.31
CA ALA A 224 -27.09 22.81 9.08
C ALA A 224 -26.47 23.71 10.17
N ASN A 225 -26.40 23.22 11.41
CA ASN A 225 -25.90 23.96 12.56
C ASN A 225 -24.40 23.72 12.78
N HIS A 226 -23.62 24.81 12.81
CA HIS A 226 -22.16 24.78 13.04
C HIS A 226 -21.76 24.07 14.34
N ALA A 227 -22.50 24.26 15.43
CA ALA A 227 -22.17 23.65 16.71
C ALA A 227 -22.34 22.12 16.69
N VAL A 228 -23.30 21.62 15.88
CA VAL A 228 -23.49 20.17 15.67
C VAL A 228 -22.36 19.60 14.82
N ARG A 229 -21.95 20.29 13.74
CA ARG A 229 -20.80 19.87 12.91
C ARG A 229 -19.51 19.76 13.72
N GLY A 230 -19.26 20.73 14.61
CA GLY A 230 -18.12 20.70 15.53
C GLY A 230 -18.13 19.46 16.43
N ALA A 231 -19.25 19.19 17.10
CA ALA A 231 -19.41 18.00 17.95
C ALA A 231 -19.35 16.69 17.15
N ALA A 232 -19.86 16.68 15.91
CA ALA A 232 -19.78 15.53 15.02
C ALA A 232 -18.34 15.20 14.64
N ARG A 233 -17.50 16.20 14.35
CA ARG A 233 -16.06 15.99 14.07
C ARG A 233 -15.33 15.33 15.23
N GLU A 234 -15.61 15.76 16.46
CA GLU A 234 -15.03 15.15 17.67
C GLU A 234 -15.50 13.70 17.86
N MET A 235 -16.80 13.45 17.67
CA MET A 235 -17.40 12.11 17.74
C MET A 235 -16.80 11.16 16.69
N ILE A 236 -16.78 11.56 15.41
CA ILE A 236 -16.26 10.72 14.33
C ILE A 236 -14.77 10.41 14.53
N GLY A 237 -13.99 11.36 15.04
CA GLY A 237 -12.57 11.16 15.34
C GLY A 237 -12.28 10.16 16.48
N SER A 238 -13.26 9.84 17.34
CA SER A 238 -13.09 8.89 18.45
C SER A 238 -13.68 7.50 18.19
N LEU A 239 -14.55 7.37 17.18
CA LEU A 239 -15.09 6.09 16.75
C LEU A 239 -14.03 5.24 16.03
N LYS A 240 -14.16 3.92 16.10
CA LYS A 240 -13.34 3.02 15.27
C LYS A 240 -13.93 2.92 13.87
N LEU A 241 -13.07 2.95 12.86
CA LEU A 241 -13.46 2.66 11.48
C LEU A 241 -13.84 1.16 11.37
N PRO A 242 -15.03 0.84 10.83
CA PRO A 242 -15.57 -0.52 10.89
C PRO A 242 -14.99 -1.46 9.82
N SER A 243 -14.62 -0.93 8.65
CA SER A 243 -14.09 -1.68 7.52
C SER A 243 -13.54 -0.72 6.46
N GLU A 244 -12.95 -1.28 5.41
CA GLU A 244 -12.53 -0.55 4.20
C GLU A 244 -13.69 0.27 3.58
N GLY A 245 -14.90 -0.29 3.51
CA GLY A 245 -16.08 0.45 3.05
C GLY A 245 -16.46 1.64 3.96
N GLY A 246 -16.07 1.59 5.24
CA GLY A 246 -16.18 2.73 6.15
C GLY A 246 -15.21 3.86 5.82
N ILE A 247 -14.01 3.55 5.29
CA ILE A 247 -13.05 4.55 4.83
C ILE A 247 -13.61 5.30 3.61
N ASP A 248 -14.16 4.57 2.64
CA ASP A 248 -14.78 5.16 1.45
C ASP A 248 -15.96 6.08 1.83
N ALA A 249 -16.79 5.64 2.79
CA ALA A 249 -17.90 6.45 3.29
C ALA A 249 -17.44 7.71 4.04
N LEU A 250 -16.40 7.61 4.87
CA LEU A 250 -15.82 8.74 5.59
C LEU A 250 -15.22 9.77 4.62
N LEU A 251 -14.47 9.32 3.62
CA LEU A 251 -13.89 10.18 2.59
C LEU A 251 -14.98 10.91 1.79
N LEU A 252 -16.05 10.21 1.41
CA LEU A 252 -17.19 10.81 0.71
C LEU A 252 -17.92 11.83 1.60
N ALA A 253 -18.17 11.51 2.87
CA ALA A 253 -18.81 12.43 3.80
C ALA A 253 -17.97 13.69 4.06
N ALA A 254 -16.64 13.53 4.14
CA ALA A 254 -15.71 14.65 4.28
C ALA A 254 -15.70 15.55 3.03
N ASP A 255 -15.71 14.97 1.83
CA ASP A 255 -15.79 15.72 0.57
C ASP A 255 -17.08 16.56 0.48
N VAL A 256 -18.22 15.96 0.85
CA VAL A 256 -19.51 16.67 0.93
C VAL A 256 -19.45 17.80 1.96
N ALA A 257 -18.87 17.55 3.14
CA ALA A 257 -18.75 18.56 4.20
C ALA A 257 -17.87 19.75 3.77
N ILE A 258 -16.70 19.48 3.18
CA ILE A 258 -15.78 20.50 2.66
C ILE A 258 -16.44 21.30 1.53
N THR A 259 -17.16 20.63 0.63
CA THR A 259 -17.83 21.30 -0.49
C THR A 259 -18.97 22.21 -0.01
N ARG A 260 -19.73 21.80 1.01
CA ARG A 260 -20.82 22.61 1.59
C ARG A 260 -20.32 23.74 2.48
N HIS A 261 -19.23 23.51 3.21
CA HIS A 261 -18.67 24.44 4.18
C HIS A 261 -17.14 24.56 4.01
N PRO A 262 -16.67 25.28 2.97
CA PRO A 262 -15.24 25.41 2.70
C PRO A 262 -14.45 26.07 3.83
N ASP A 263 -15.11 26.96 4.59
CA ASP A 263 -14.51 27.65 5.74
C ASP A 263 -14.11 26.70 6.88
N GLU A 264 -14.67 25.49 6.92
CA GLU A 264 -14.38 24.45 7.94
C GLU A 264 -13.48 23.32 7.40
N ALA A 265 -12.86 23.50 6.23
CA ALA A 265 -12.10 22.43 5.58
C ALA A 265 -10.94 21.93 6.44
N GLN A 266 -10.28 22.82 7.18
CA GLN A 266 -9.16 22.47 8.05
C GLN A 266 -9.61 21.61 9.24
N GLU A 267 -10.77 21.90 9.81
CA GLU A 267 -11.35 21.13 10.89
C GLU A 267 -11.82 19.75 10.45
N VAL A 268 -12.31 19.62 9.20
CA VAL A 268 -12.62 18.32 8.61
C VAL A 268 -11.35 17.50 8.41
N ARG A 269 -10.25 18.11 7.95
CA ARG A 269 -8.94 17.43 7.85
C ARG A 269 -8.41 16.95 9.21
N ARG A 270 -8.57 17.75 10.27
CA ARG A 270 -8.29 17.34 11.66
C ARG A 270 -9.09 16.12 12.08
N CYS A 271 -10.38 16.09 11.73
CA CYS A 271 -11.25 14.95 11.98
C CYS A 271 -10.77 13.69 11.25
N LEU A 272 -10.36 13.81 9.98
CA LEU A 272 -9.80 12.70 9.21
C LEU A 272 -8.52 12.15 9.84
N ALA A 273 -7.59 13.02 10.25
CA ALA A 273 -6.39 12.59 10.95
C ALA A 273 -6.71 11.92 12.30
N ALA A 274 -7.73 12.39 13.02
CA ALA A 274 -8.19 11.75 14.25
C ALA A 274 -8.76 10.35 14.01
N ALA A 275 -9.61 10.19 12.99
CA ALA A 275 -10.13 8.89 12.58
C ALA A 275 -9.00 7.94 12.11
N GLY A 276 -7.95 8.48 11.49
CA GLY A 276 -6.77 7.70 11.10
C GLY A 276 -6.03 7.09 12.29
N ARG A 277 -5.92 7.83 13.40
CA ARG A 277 -5.25 7.34 14.63
C ARG A 277 -5.96 6.11 15.23
N SER A 278 -7.29 6.06 15.18
CA SER A 278 -8.06 4.96 15.76
C SER A 278 -8.13 3.71 14.88
N ALA A 279 -7.61 3.77 13.64
CA ALA A 279 -7.84 2.77 12.59
C ALA A 279 -6.60 2.41 11.78
N TRP A 280 -5.42 2.48 12.38
CA TRP A 280 -4.16 2.26 11.68
C TRP A 280 -4.09 0.87 11.01
N GLU A 281 -4.66 -0.18 11.61
CA GLU A 281 -4.71 -1.55 11.04
C GLU A 281 -5.48 -1.59 9.71
N VAL A 282 -6.71 -1.08 9.72
CA VAL A 282 -7.58 -1.07 8.53
C VAL A 282 -7.00 -0.19 7.43
N ILE A 283 -6.35 0.92 7.81
CA ILE A 283 -5.67 1.80 6.86
C ILE A 283 -4.47 1.11 6.25
N GLU A 284 -3.62 0.44 7.05
CA GLU A 284 -2.43 -0.27 6.59
C GLU A 284 -2.75 -1.30 5.50
N ASP A 285 -3.84 -2.06 5.67
CA ASP A 285 -4.30 -3.05 4.70
C ASP A 285 -4.94 -2.43 3.45
N SER A 286 -5.44 -1.20 3.56
CA SER A 286 -6.14 -0.49 2.48
C SER A 286 -5.25 0.50 1.70
N ILE A 287 -3.94 0.63 2.03
CA ILE A 287 -3.05 1.63 1.43
C ILE A 287 -3.01 1.52 -0.10
N GLU A 288 -2.92 0.31 -0.63
CA GLU A 288 -2.85 0.09 -2.09
C GLU A 288 -4.07 0.67 -2.80
N LYS A 289 -5.28 0.41 -2.28
CA LYS A 289 -6.52 0.98 -2.83
C LYS A 289 -6.63 2.48 -2.60
N LEU A 290 -6.29 2.96 -1.41
CA LEU A 290 -6.33 4.39 -1.07
C LEU A 290 -5.48 5.20 -2.04
N MET A 291 -4.29 4.70 -2.34
CA MET A 291 -3.32 5.31 -3.23
C MET A 291 -3.56 4.99 -4.71
N GLY A 292 -4.44 4.04 -5.03
CA GLY A 292 -4.75 3.63 -6.39
C GLY A 292 -3.59 2.89 -7.06
N VAL A 293 -2.92 2.01 -6.31
CA VAL A 293 -1.76 1.19 -6.72
C VAL A 293 -2.20 -0.15 -7.32
N GLU A 294 -3.48 -0.30 -7.70
CA GLU A 294 -3.99 -1.55 -8.26
C GLU A 294 -3.36 -1.86 -9.63
N GLY A 295 -2.43 -2.82 -9.62
CA GLY A 295 -2.06 -3.69 -10.73
C GLY A 295 -1.17 -3.08 -11.82
N VAL A 296 0.06 -3.61 -11.97
CA VAL A 296 0.95 -3.72 -13.18
C VAL A 296 1.18 -2.47 -14.05
N PHE A 297 0.48 -1.37 -13.83
CA PHE A 297 0.56 -0.12 -14.56
C PHE A 297 1.10 0.98 -13.66
N VAL A 298 1.83 1.90 -14.27
CA VAL A 298 2.45 3.07 -13.66
C VAL A 298 1.49 3.74 -12.69
N VAL A 299 1.85 3.84 -11.40
CA VAL A 299 1.10 4.60 -10.42
C VAL A 299 1.05 6.04 -10.91
N LYS A 300 -0.12 6.49 -11.37
CA LYS A 300 -0.30 7.87 -11.81
C LYS A 300 -0.26 8.76 -10.58
N GLU A 301 0.84 9.49 -10.41
CA GLU A 301 1.00 10.49 -9.36
C GLU A 301 -0.22 11.42 -9.35
N ARG A 302 -0.89 11.48 -8.20
CA ARG A 302 -2.04 12.36 -7.99
C ARG A 302 -1.54 13.78 -7.78
N ARG A 303 -2.33 14.77 -8.19
CA ARG A 303 -1.96 16.18 -8.03
C ARG A 303 -1.84 16.50 -6.54
N LEU A 304 -0.80 17.25 -6.18
CA LEU A 304 -0.51 17.67 -4.79
C LEU A 304 -1.68 18.48 -4.17
N ASP A 305 -2.38 19.26 -5.00
CA ASP A 305 -3.51 20.13 -4.59
C ASP A 305 -4.88 19.45 -4.65
N ASP A 306 -4.97 18.17 -5.04
CA ASP A 306 -6.26 17.48 -5.15
C ASP A 306 -6.89 17.29 -3.75
N ALA A 307 -8.09 17.85 -3.54
CA ALA A 307 -8.75 17.81 -2.24
C ALA A 307 -9.01 16.37 -1.76
N GLY A 308 -9.35 15.46 -2.67
CA GLY A 308 -9.51 14.05 -2.37
C GLY A 308 -8.19 13.37 -1.98
N HIS A 309 -7.09 13.71 -2.64
CA HIS A 309 -5.75 13.23 -2.30
C HIS A 309 -5.33 13.71 -0.91
N ILE A 310 -5.49 15.01 -0.63
CA ILE A 310 -5.20 15.62 0.68
C ILE A 310 -5.99 14.91 1.80
N ALA A 311 -7.29 14.64 1.60
CA ALA A 311 -8.12 13.93 2.57
C ALA A 311 -7.57 12.52 2.91
N ARG A 312 -7.08 11.79 1.90
CA ARG A 312 -6.43 10.48 2.10
C ARG A 312 -5.11 10.61 2.83
N LEU A 313 -4.30 11.61 2.50
CA LEU A 313 -3.06 11.90 3.21
C LEU A 313 -3.33 12.26 4.68
N CYS A 314 -4.39 13.00 5.00
CA CYS A 314 -4.78 13.26 6.40
C CYS A 314 -5.06 11.96 7.17
N LEU A 315 -5.82 11.02 6.59
CA LEU A 315 -6.05 9.70 7.20
C LEU A 315 -4.75 8.92 7.42
N ILE A 316 -3.91 8.84 6.38
CA ILE A 316 -2.62 8.13 6.43
C ILE A 316 -1.68 8.76 7.46
N SER A 317 -1.60 10.09 7.52
CA SER A 317 -0.79 10.80 8.51
C SER A 317 -1.29 10.55 9.94
N GLY A 318 -2.60 10.48 10.13
CA GLY A 318 -3.23 10.07 11.38
C GLY A 318 -2.79 8.67 11.81
N ALA A 319 -2.91 7.69 10.92
CA ALA A 319 -2.46 6.31 11.19
C ALA A 319 -0.95 6.24 11.47
N ALA A 320 -0.14 6.92 10.67
CA ALA A 320 1.31 6.98 10.79
C ALA A 320 1.79 7.64 12.11
N SER A 321 0.99 8.53 12.69
CA SER A 321 1.28 9.13 14.00
C SER A 321 1.14 8.13 15.17
N VAL A 322 0.43 7.01 14.95
CA VAL A 322 0.31 5.92 15.93
C VAL A 322 1.25 4.77 15.60
N GLU A 323 1.29 4.34 14.33
CA GLU A 323 2.08 3.22 13.87
C GLU A 323 2.87 3.58 12.60
N ARG A 324 4.19 3.69 12.72
CA ARG A 324 5.07 4.22 11.67
C ARG A 324 5.17 3.30 10.45
N ARG A 325 4.98 1.98 10.62
CA ARG A 325 5.12 1.01 9.51
C ARG A 325 4.13 1.25 8.37
N VAL A 326 3.04 1.97 8.64
CA VAL A 326 2.08 2.46 7.63
C VAL A 326 2.82 3.22 6.52
N LEU A 327 3.80 4.06 6.86
CA LEU A 327 4.58 4.84 5.88
C LEU A 327 5.44 4.00 4.94
N LEU A 328 5.82 2.78 5.35
CA LEU A 328 6.63 1.86 4.53
C LEU A 328 5.85 1.30 3.33
N LYS A 329 4.52 1.24 3.44
CA LYS A 329 3.64 0.78 2.36
C LYS A 329 3.15 1.92 1.46
N VAL A 330 3.37 3.17 1.85
CA VAL A 330 2.94 4.36 1.11
C VAL A 330 3.90 4.62 -0.06
N PRO A 331 3.40 4.89 -1.28
CA PRO A 331 4.24 5.26 -2.41
C PRO A 331 5.11 6.51 -2.14
N LEU A 332 6.33 6.53 -2.68
CA LEU A 332 7.30 7.61 -2.41
C LEU A 332 6.77 9.03 -2.71
N TYR A 333 6.07 9.23 -3.83
CA TYR A 333 5.48 10.55 -4.15
C TYR A 333 4.49 11.01 -3.08
N ALA A 334 3.77 10.08 -2.45
CA ALA A 334 2.79 10.38 -1.42
C ALA A 334 3.47 10.70 -0.08
N ASN A 335 4.63 10.10 0.21
CA ASN A 335 5.47 10.51 1.33
C ASN A 335 6.00 11.93 1.13
N ALA A 336 6.46 12.30 -0.07
CA ALA A 336 6.87 13.67 -0.37
C ALA A 336 5.69 14.67 -0.23
N HIS A 337 4.49 14.28 -0.65
CA HIS A 337 3.29 15.12 -0.47
C HIS A 337 2.91 15.25 1.01
N LEU A 338 3.05 14.18 1.81
CA LEU A 338 2.84 14.21 3.25
C LEU A 338 3.83 15.17 3.92
N GLU A 339 5.11 15.11 3.59
CA GLU A 339 6.15 16.00 4.11
C GLU A 339 5.84 17.47 3.80
N HIS A 340 5.49 17.76 2.54
CA HIS A 340 5.10 19.10 2.11
C HIS A 340 3.93 19.66 2.93
N HIS A 341 2.85 18.88 3.07
CA HIS A 341 1.66 19.31 3.81
C HIS A 341 1.86 19.36 5.33
N CYS A 342 2.69 18.47 5.90
CA CYS A 342 3.12 18.55 7.31
C CYS A 342 3.86 19.86 7.62
N GLY A 343 4.66 20.38 6.67
CA GLY A 343 5.41 21.62 6.83
C GLY A 343 4.57 22.89 6.72
N ILE A 344 3.52 22.87 5.89
CA ILE A 344 2.69 24.05 5.58
C ILE A 344 1.43 24.10 6.45
N GLU A 345 0.82 22.96 6.75
CA GLU A 345 -0.47 22.89 7.43
C GLU A 345 -0.48 21.86 8.59
N PRO A 346 0.17 22.18 9.73
CA PRO A 346 0.29 21.26 10.87
C PRO A 346 -1.05 20.96 11.57
N ALA A 347 -2.10 21.69 11.22
CA ALA A 347 -3.44 21.50 11.77
C ALA A 347 -4.05 20.15 11.37
N GLY A 348 -3.95 19.73 10.11
CA GLY A 348 -4.55 18.49 9.58
C GLY A 348 -3.58 17.32 9.49
N PHE A 349 -2.30 17.58 9.73
CA PHE A 349 -1.21 16.63 9.63
C PHE A 349 -0.48 16.61 10.98
N PRO A 350 -0.68 15.57 11.82
CA PRO A 350 0.01 15.47 13.09
C PRO A 350 1.53 15.55 12.85
N LYS A 351 2.25 16.16 13.79
CA LYS A 351 3.70 16.29 13.70
C LYS A 351 4.33 14.89 13.82
N ILE A 352 4.54 14.26 12.67
CA ILE A 352 5.30 13.03 12.56
C ILE A 352 6.75 13.49 12.60
N GLU A 353 7.42 13.31 13.74
CA GLU A 353 8.87 13.37 13.78
C GLU A 353 9.38 12.22 12.92
N LEU A 354 9.64 12.52 11.66
CA LEU A 354 10.38 11.68 10.73
C LEU A 354 11.83 11.63 11.24
N GLU A 355 12.04 11.04 12.43
CA GLU A 355 13.37 10.64 12.88
C GLU A 355 13.87 9.58 11.91
N ASN A 356 14.68 10.02 10.95
CA ASN A 356 15.61 9.23 10.16
C ASN A 356 15.12 7.82 9.80
N VAL A 357 13.91 7.68 9.25
CA VAL A 357 13.85 6.95 7.99
C VAL A 357 14.30 7.97 6.98
N GLU A 358 15.61 8.14 6.87
CA GLU A 358 16.21 8.78 5.72
C GLU A 358 15.70 7.97 4.53
N SER A 359 14.58 8.42 3.97
CA SER A 359 14.08 7.91 2.72
C SER A 359 15.28 7.98 1.78
N LEU A 360 15.45 6.95 0.97
CA LEU A 360 16.42 7.00 -0.13
C LEU A 360 16.27 8.31 -0.93
N SER A 361 15.08 8.94 -0.95
CA SER A 361 14.87 10.30 -1.47
C SER A 361 15.54 11.41 -0.67
N SER A 362 15.48 11.46 0.66
CA SER A 362 16.12 12.52 1.46
C SER A 362 17.65 12.45 1.42
N VAL A 363 18.18 11.23 1.28
CA VAL A 363 19.61 10.95 1.03
C VAL A 363 20.03 11.42 -0.37
N ILE A 364 19.11 11.32 -1.33
CA ILE A 364 19.28 11.80 -2.70
C ILE A 364 19.18 13.32 -2.79
N ASP A 365 18.27 13.92 -2.02
CA ASP A 365 18.10 15.37 -1.94
C ASP A 365 19.31 16.00 -1.22
N ALA A 366 19.87 15.35 -0.20
CA ALA A 366 21.14 15.75 0.41
C ALA A 366 22.34 15.65 -0.55
N LEU A 367 22.32 14.72 -1.52
CA LEU A 367 23.32 14.64 -2.60
C LEU A 367 23.20 15.79 -3.60
N ILE A 368 22.00 16.32 -3.78
CA ILE A 368 21.71 17.42 -4.72
C ILE A 368 22.01 18.78 -4.04
N ASP A 369 21.71 18.92 -2.75
CA ASP A 369 21.92 20.17 -1.99
C ASP A 369 23.38 20.44 -1.61
N GLN A 370 24.28 19.44 -1.63
CA GLN A 370 25.73 19.63 -1.40
C GLN A 370 26.53 19.98 -2.67
N ASP A 371 25.95 20.81 -3.53
CA ASP A 371 26.50 21.23 -4.83
C ASP A 371 27.78 22.10 -4.71
N ASP A 372 28.17 22.50 -3.50
CA ASP A 372 29.32 23.38 -3.25
C ASP A 372 30.67 22.66 -3.01
N SER A 373 30.72 21.32 -2.94
CA SER A 373 32.00 20.59 -2.81
C SER A 373 32.40 19.85 -4.10
N ASP A 374 33.53 20.27 -4.68
CA ASP A 374 34.24 19.62 -5.79
C ASP A 374 34.88 18.26 -5.40
N ASP A 375 34.64 17.77 -4.19
CA ASP A 375 35.30 16.57 -3.66
C ASP A 375 34.64 15.27 -4.17
N LEU A 376 35.24 14.70 -5.22
CA LEU A 376 34.82 13.43 -5.82
C LEU A 376 34.96 12.24 -4.86
N ASP A 377 35.86 12.27 -3.89
CA ASP A 377 36.06 11.17 -2.94
C ASP A 377 34.96 11.16 -1.88
N LEU A 378 34.53 12.33 -1.40
CA LEU A 378 33.35 12.46 -0.53
C LEU A 378 32.08 11.91 -1.20
N LYS A 379 31.88 12.22 -2.50
CA LYS A 379 30.74 11.71 -3.28
C LYS A 379 30.79 10.18 -3.48
N ARG A 380 31.99 9.58 -3.54
CA ARG A 380 32.16 8.12 -3.56
C ARG A 380 31.77 7.50 -2.23
N ASP A 381 32.30 8.02 -1.13
CA ASP A 381 32.04 7.50 0.21
C ASP A 381 30.54 7.56 0.52
N TYR A 382 29.89 8.66 0.18
CA TYR A 382 28.45 8.80 0.36
C TYR A 382 27.64 7.76 -0.44
N LEU A 383 27.96 7.57 -1.73
CA LEU A 383 27.30 6.55 -2.55
C LEU A 383 27.51 5.14 -1.98
N ALA A 384 28.70 4.85 -1.42
CA ALA A 384 28.95 3.59 -0.73
C ALA A 384 28.04 3.42 0.50
N ASP A 385 27.84 4.48 1.28
CA ASP A 385 26.96 4.46 2.46
C ASP A 385 25.48 4.26 2.08
N VAL A 386 25.01 4.87 0.99
CA VAL A 386 23.66 4.61 0.45
C VAL A 386 23.50 3.12 0.12
N VAL A 387 24.48 2.53 -0.54
CA VAL A 387 24.44 1.11 -0.93
C VAL A 387 24.48 0.19 0.30
N ASN A 388 25.30 0.52 1.30
CA ASN A 388 25.37 -0.24 2.55
C ASN A 388 24.04 -0.22 3.30
N ARG A 389 23.37 0.94 3.38
CA ARG A 389 22.05 1.08 4.02
C ARG A 389 20.96 0.29 3.31
N PHE A 390 20.85 0.42 1.98
CA PHE A 390 19.92 -0.38 1.18
C PHE A 390 20.03 -1.86 1.50
N THR A 391 21.25 -2.31 1.77
CA THR A 391 21.50 -3.73 1.90
C THR A 391 21.22 -4.27 3.26
N ALA A 392 21.55 -3.52 4.31
CA ALA A 392 21.06 -3.84 5.63
C ALA A 392 19.53 -4.02 5.55
N GLU A 393 18.81 -3.09 4.91
CA GLU A 393 17.37 -3.20 4.75
C GLU A 393 16.92 -4.42 3.91
N TYR A 394 17.59 -4.69 2.79
CA TYR A 394 17.29 -5.84 1.94
C TYR A 394 17.51 -7.19 2.67
N GLU A 395 18.56 -7.29 3.50
CA GLU A 395 18.87 -8.49 4.29
C GLU A 395 17.87 -8.70 5.43
N HIS A 396 17.40 -7.64 6.08
CA HIS A 396 16.45 -7.72 7.18
C HIS A 396 14.99 -7.93 6.71
N SER A 397 14.71 -7.73 5.41
CA SER A 397 13.38 -7.91 4.86
C SER A 397 12.99 -9.39 4.72
N SER A 398 12.07 -9.84 5.56
CA SER A 398 11.58 -11.23 5.58
C SER A 398 10.71 -11.64 4.38
N SER A 399 10.11 -10.68 3.66
CA SER A 399 9.20 -10.97 2.54
C SER A 399 9.92 -10.87 1.18
N PRO A 400 9.76 -11.85 0.26
CA PRO A 400 10.30 -11.75 -1.10
C PRO A 400 9.68 -10.59 -1.89
N LYS A 401 8.40 -10.29 -1.67
CA LYS A 401 7.72 -9.18 -2.34
C LYS A 401 8.21 -7.81 -1.87
N ALA A 402 8.53 -7.70 -0.58
CA ALA A 402 9.15 -6.50 -0.03
C ALA A 402 10.56 -6.29 -0.62
N ARG A 403 11.38 -7.35 -0.70
CA ARG A 403 12.72 -7.28 -1.32
C ARG A 403 12.66 -6.90 -2.81
N GLU A 404 11.71 -7.44 -3.55
CA GLU A 404 11.44 -7.04 -4.95
C GLU A 404 11.13 -5.54 -5.04
N THR A 405 10.17 -5.07 -4.24
CA THR A 405 9.71 -3.68 -4.25
C THR A 405 10.84 -2.71 -3.86
N LEU A 406 11.60 -3.05 -2.81
CA LEU A 406 12.78 -2.27 -2.38
C LEU A 406 13.81 -2.14 -3.49
N ALA A 407 14.13 -3.24 -4.19
CA ALA A 407 15.09 -3.23 -5.28
C ALA A 407 14.61 -2.40 -6.48
N GLU A 408 13.32 -2.48 -6.84
CA GLU A 408 12.74 -1.69 -7.94
C GLU A 408 12.74 -0.19 -7.62
N VAL A 409 12.35 0.17 -6.39
CA VAL A 409 12.33 1.55 -5.91
C VAL A 409 13.75 2.13 -5.89
N PHE A 410 14.71 1.41 -5.33
CA PHE A 410 16.09 1.90 -5.26
C PHE A 410 16.71 2.03 -6.65
N ALA A 411 16.43 1.09 -7.57
CA ALA A 411 16.86 1.18 -8.96
C ALA A 411 16.26 2.40 -9.69
N HIS A 412 15.00 2.75 -9.41
CA HIS A 412 14.35 3.93 -9.96
C HIS A 412 15.01 5.21 -9.46
N ASN A 413 15.21 5.32 -8.15
CA ASN A 413 15.83 6.47 -7.49
C ASN A 413 17.26 6.73 -8.00
N LEU A 414 18.05 5.66 -8.20
CA LEU A 414 19.39 5.75 -8.80
C LEU A 414 19.37 6.24 -10.25
N ALA A 415 18.30 5.96 -11.01
CA ALA A 415 18.17 6.45 -12.39
C ALA A 415 18.05 7.97 -12.41
N THR A 416 17.25 8.53 -11.49
CA THR A 416 17.07 9.98 -11.31
C THR A 416 18.38 10.65 -10.90
N LEU A 417 19.08 10.08 -9.92
CA LEU A 417 20.40 10.53 -9.48
C LEU A 417 21.47 10.49 -10.57
N SER A 418 21.45 9.51 -11.47
CA SER A 418 22.50 9.36 -12.49
C SER A 418 22.63 10.58 -13.42
N SER A 419 21.58 11.42 -13.48
CA SER A 419 21.53 12.64 -14.27
C SER A 419 22.28 13.82 -13.64
N SER A 420 22.31 13.92 -12.31
CA SER A 420 22.98 14.98 -11.54
C SER A 420 24.41 14.64 -11.13
N LEU A 421 24.78 13.35 -11.11
CA LEU A 421 26.11 12.92 -10.68
C LEU A 421 27.22 13.18 -11.73
N PRO A 422 28.47 13.42 -11.29
CA PRO A 422 29.64 13.51 -12.17
C PRO A 422 29.80 12.29 -13.07
N GLN A 423 30.35 12.51 -14.28
CA GLN A 423 30.57 11.44 -15.28
C GLN A 423 31.40 10.25 -14.73
N ALA A 424 32.26 10.50 -13.74
CA ALA A 424 33.08 9.48 -13.09
C ALA A 424 32.26 8.48 -12.22
N LEU A 425 31.08 8.88 -11.74
CA LEU A 425 30.22 8.06 -10.87
C LEU A 425 29.06 7.41 -11.62
N ARG A 426 28.69 7.93 -12.78
CA ARG A 426 27.58 7.40 -13.60
C ARG A 426 27.73 5.91 -13.92
N GLY A 427 28.96 5.43 -14.17
CA GLY A 427 29.21 4.01 -14.43
C GLY A 427 28.83 3.09 -13.26
N TYR A 428 29.06 3.55 -12.02
CA TYR A 428 28.66 2.80 -10.83
C TYR A 428 27.14 2.76 -10.68
N CYS A 429 26.46 3.89 -10.86
CA CYS A 429 25.00 3.97 -10.80
C CYS A 429 24.32 3.11 -11.88
N ASP A 430 24.86 3.09 -13.10
CA ASP A 430 24.32 2.28 -14.20
C ASP A 430 24.41 0.77 -13.90
N VAL A 431 25.57 0.31 -13.42
CA VAL A 431 25.76 -1.10 -13.05
C VAL A 431 24.92 -1.44 -11.82
N LEU A 432 24.86 -0.57 -10.80
CA LEU A 432 24.08 -0.81 -9.59
C LEU A 432 22.59 -0.92 -9.89
N ARG A 433 22.08 0.01 -10.69
CA ARG A 433 20.70 -0.03 -11.18
C ARG A 433 20.39 -1.32 -11.92
N GLY A 434 21.27 -1.74 -12.84
CA GLY A 434 21.12 -3.01 -13.55
C GLY A 434 21.14 -4.22 -12.61
N TYR A 435 21.97 -4.17 -11.57
CA TYR A 435 22.12 -5.25 -10.60
C TYR A 435 20.89 -5.38 -9.71
N LEU A 436 20.35 -4.26 -9.22
CA LEU A 436 19.11 -4.23 -8.45
C LEU A 436 17.91 -4.73 -9.26
N GLN A 437 17.85 -4.38 -10.54
CA GLN A 437 16.86 -4.96 -11.46
C GLN A 437 17.01 -6.48 -11.56
N CYS A 438 18.25 -7.00 -11.59
CA CYS A 438 18.49 -8.44 -11.54
C CYS A 438 18.03 -9.06 -10.20
N CYS A 439 18.27 -8.42 -9.06
CA CYS A 439 17.77 -8.87 -7.75
C CYS A 439 16.24 -8.98 -7.71
N ALA A 440 15.53 -7.97 -8.21
CA ALA A 440 14.07 -8.02 -8.33
C ALA A 440 13.60 -9.17 -9.24
N ILE A 441 14.26 -9.36 -10.40
CA ILE A 441 13.96 -10.47 -11.32
C ILE A 441 14.22 -11.83 -10.65
N VAL A 442 15.24 -11.97 -9.81
CA VAL A 442 15.53 -13.20 -9.06
C VAL A 442 14.40 -13.54 -8.10
N GLU A 443 13.88 -12.57 -7.35
CA GLU A 443 12.75 -12.81 -6.44
C GLU A 443 11.46 -13.15 -7.21
N GLN A 444 11.19 -12.47 -8.34
CA GLN A 444 10.08 -12.83 -9.23
C GLN A 444 10.23 -14.24 -9.82
N LEU A 445 11.46 -14.65 -10.16
CA LEU A 445 11.75 -15.99 -10.70
C LEU A 445 11.56 -17.08 -9.65
N LYS A 446 11.93 -16.84 -8.40
CA LYS A 446 11.64 -17.77 -7.31
C LYS A 446 10.14 -18.01 -7.24
N GLU A 447 9.33 -16.96 -7.13
CA GLU A 447 7.87 -17.08 -7.07
C GLU A 447 7.27 -17.76 -8.33
N ALA A 448 7.64 -17.30 -9.52
CA ALA A 448 7.11 -17.83 -10.79
C ALA A 448 7.51 -19.30 -11.05
N SER A 449 8.69 -19.72 -10.56
CA SER A 449 9.13 -21.11 -10.66
C SER A 449 8.25 -22.07 -9.86
N PHE A 450 7.69 -21.63 -8.72
CA PHE A 450 6.73 -22.39 -7.90
C PHE A 450 5.30 -22.33 -8.44
N GLN A 451 4.88 -21.16 -8.95
CA GLN A 451 3.54 -20.97 -9.53
C GLN A 451 3.39 -21.53 -10.96
N PHE A 452 4.44 -22.19 -11.47
CA PHE A 452 4.37 -23.04 -12.66
C PHE A 452 4.01 -22.35 -13.99
N ASN A 453 4.29 -21.04 -14.15
CA ASN A 453 4.08 -20.33 -15.42
C ASN A 453 5.36 -20.28 -16.27
N PRO A 454 5.53 -21.17 -17.27
CA PRO A 454 6.80 -21.29 -17.97
C PRO A 454 7.11 -20.11 -18.90
N THR A 455 6.09 -19.51 -19.50
CA THR A 455 6.29 -18.38 -20.43
C THR A 455 6.82 -17.16 -19.68
N THR A 456 6.28 -16.87 -18.50
CA THR A 456 6.74 -15.77 -17.65
C THR A 456 8.16 -16.02 -17.13
N ALA A 457 8.43 -17.22 -16.62
CA ALA A 457 9.76 -17.56 -16.11
C ALA A 457 10.84 -17.45 -17.20
N LEU A 458 10.61 -17.96 -18.42
CA LEU A 458 11.59 -17.87 -19.51
C LEU A 458 11.80 -16.42 -19.98
N ARG A 459 10.75 -15.60 -20.00
CA ARG A 459 10.87 -14.17 -20.29
C ARG A 459 11.71 -13.45 -19.23
N LEU A 460 11.54 -13.80 -17.95
CA LEU A 460 12.33 -13.26 -16.84
C LEU A 460 13.78 -13.74 -16.90
N CYS A 461 14.05 -15.02 -17.21
CA CYS A 461 15.41 -15.52 -17.44
C CYS A 461 16.10 -14.79 -18.60
N SER A 462 15.39 -14.57 -19.71
CA SER A 462 15.86 -13.79 -20.86
C SER A 462 16.26 -12.37 -20.45
N LYS A 463 15.41 -11.69 -19.66
CA LYS A 463 15.68 -10.37 -19.12
C LYS A 463 16.88 -10.37 -18.17
N LEU A 464 16.96 -11.31 -17.23
CA LEU A 464 18.05 -11.44 -16.27
C LEU A 464 19.41 -11.57 -16.98
N VAL A 465 19.50 -12.47 -17.96
CA VAL A 465 20.74 -12.71 -18.71
C VAL A 465 21.09 -11.53 -19.59
N THR A 466 20.12 -10.93 -20.27
CA THR A 466 20.35 -9.74 -21.10
C THR A 466 20.84 -8.56 -20.25
N THR A 467 20.23 -8.29 -19.09
CA THR A 467 20.64 -7.22 -18.18
C THR A 467 22.04 -7.49 -17.61
N SER A 468 22.34 -8.73 -17.20
CA SER A 468 23.67 -9.09 -16.68
C SER A 468 24.79 -8.88 -17.71
N TYR A 469 24.56 -9.25 -18.98
CA TYR A 469 25.52 -9.00 -20.06
C TYR A 469 25.62 -7.51 -20.41
N SER A 470 24.50 -6.79 -20.36
CA SER A 470 24.49 -5.34 -20.58
C SER A 470 25.34 -4.62 -19.54
N MET A 471 25.31 -5.05 -18.27
CA MET A 471 26.20 -4.53 -17.23
C MET A 471 27.67 -4.82 -17.55
N GLN A 472 27.99 -6.10 -17.82
CA GLN A 472 29.37 -6.55 -18.03
C GLN A 472 30.03 -5.91 -19.26
N PHE A 473 29.31 -5.80 -20.38
CA PHE A 473 29.89 -5.36 -21.66
C PHE A 473 29.53 -3.91 -22.04
N GLY A 474 28.50 -3.34 -21.40
CA GLY A 474 28.13 -1.92 -21.54
C GLY A 474 28.98 -0.98 -20.70
N THR A 475 29.76 -1.50 -19.75
CA THR A 475 30.68 -0.72 -18.92
C THR A 475 32.08 -1.36 -18.89
N ASP A 476 33.12 -0.54 -18.86
CA ASP A 476 34.51 -0.98 -18.65
C ASP A 476 34.91 -0.79 -17.19
N GLY A 477 35.92 -1.53 -16.72
CA GLY A 477 36.52 -1.34 -15.39
C GLY A 477 36.04 -2.32 -14.30
N HIS A 478 35.33 -3.38 -14.68
CA HIS A 478 34.88 -4.41 -13.73
C HIS A 478 36.04 -5.09 -13.01
N THR A 479 35.85 -5.35 -11.71
CA THR A 479 36.73 -6.21 -10.92
C THR A 479 36.49 -7.68 -11.26
N GLU A 480 37.47 -8.56 -10.99
CA GLU A 480 37.27 -10.02 -11.15
C GLU A 480 36.07 -10.50 -10.32
N ARG A 481 35.94 -9.96 -9.10
CA ARG A 481 34.80 -10.18 -8.23
C ARG A 481 33.47 -9.81 -8.88
N GLY A 482 33.40 -8.61 -9.45
CA GLY A 482 32.22 -8.10 -10.15
C GLY A 482 31.74 -9.03 -11.28
N MET A 483 32.70 -9.54 -12.06
CA MET A 483 32.41 -10.48 -13.14
C MET A 483 31.87 -11.83 -12.64
N VAL A 484 32.39 -12.34 -11.52
CA VAL A 484 31.95 -13.62 -10.93
C VAL A 484 30.51 -13.55 -10.44
N GLU A 485 30.15 -12.47 -9.74
CA GLU A 485 28.81 -12.25 -9.20
C GLU A 485 27.77 -12.01 -10.32
N MET A 486 28.11 -11.27 -11.38
CA MET A 486 27.27 -11.24 -12.60
C MET A 486 27.14 -12.63 -13.26
N GLY A 487 28.18 -13.45 -13.17
CA GLY A 487 28.15 -14.86 -13.57
C GLY A 487 27.19 -15.71 -12.73
N MET A 488 27.07 -15.45 -11.43
CA MET A 488 26.12 -16.14 -10.55
C MET A 488 24.67 -15.91 -10.97
N LEU A 489 24.30 -14.67 -11.33
CA LEU A 489 22.96 -14.34 -11.84
C LEU A 489 22.64 -15.15 -13.11
N ARG A 490 23.63 -15.28 -14.01
CA ARG A 490 23.50 -16.08 -15.23
C ARG A 490 23.44 -17.58 -14.94
N CYS A 491 24.14 -18.05 -13.92
CA CYS A 491 24.07 -19.44 -13.43
C CYS A 491 22.67 -19.76 -12.87
N PHE A 492 22.11 -18.86 -12.07
CA PHE A 492 20.75 -18.96 -11.54
C PHE A 492 19.71 -19.08 -12.65
N ALA A 493 19.76 -18.21 -13.67
CA ALA A 493 18.84 -18.25 -14.81
C ALA A 493 18.87 -19.59 -15.55
N HIS A 494 20.06 -20.19 -15.69
CA HIS A 494 20.24 -21.51 -16.31
C HIS A 494 19.70 -22.64 -15.46
N GLY A 495 19.78 -22.56 -14.13
CA GLY A 495 19.15 -23.55 -13.25
C GLY A 495 17.63 -23.53 -13.32
N VAL A 496 17.03 -22.34 -13.38
CA VAL A 496 15.59 -22.20 -13.66
C VAL A 496 15.24 -22.83 -15.01
N TRP A 497 16.00 -22.51 -16.07
CA TRP A 497 15.74 -23.09 -17.40
C TRP A 497 15.89 -24.62 -17.40
N CYS A 498 16.90 -25.16 -16.72
CA CYS A 498 17.12 -26.59 -16.58
C CYS A 498 15.95 -27.27 -15.86
N ALA A 499 15.52 -26.76 -14.70
CA ALA A 499 14.36 -27.28 -13.95
C ALA A 499 13.09 -27.31 -14.80
N MET A 500 12.84 -26.26 -15.59
CA MET A 500 11.69 -26.17 -16.47
C MET A 500 11.74 -27.16 -17.64
N ARG A 501 12.95 -27.44 -18.15
CA ARG A 501 13.16 -28.40 -19.24
C ARG A 501 12.95 -29.83 -18.74
N VAL A 502 13.43 -30.15 -17.55
CA VAL A 502 13.21 -31.43 -16.87
C VAL A 502 11.72 -31.70 -16.68
N ASN A 503 10.96 -30.69 -16.23
CA ASN A 503 9.51 -30.79 -16.04
C ASN A 503 8.69 -30.82 -17.36
N GLU A 504 9.34 -30.93 -18.53
CA GLU A 504 8.74 -30.90 -19.87
C GLU A 504 7.93 -29.66 -20.23
N ARG A 505 7.98 -28.60 -19.42
CA ARG A 505 7.18 -27.37 -19.61
C ARG A 505 7.76 -26.41 -20.65
N CYS A 506 8.98 -26.69 -21.11
CA CYS A 506 9.66 -25.92 -22.13
C CYS A 506 10.14 -26.88 -23.23
N PRO A 507 9.40 -27.08 -24.34
CA PRO A 507 9.77 -28.01 -25.41
C PRO A 507 10.91 -27.49 -26.30
N LYS A 508 11.19 -26.19 -26.30
CA LYS A 508 12.19 -25.52 -27.14
C LYS A 508 13.53 -25.40 -26.40
N GLY A 509 14.64 -25.53 -27.14
CA GLY A 509 16.01 -25.37 -26.63
C GLY A 509 16.79 -26.69 -26.52
N PRO A 510 18.03 -26.65 -25.99
CA PRO A 510 18.91 -27.81 -25.91
C PRO A 510 18.33 -28.96 -25.07
N SER A 511 18.94 -30.14 -25.16
CA SER A 511 18.54 -31.28 -24.33
C SER A 511 18.82 -30.99 -22.84
N THR A 512 18.02 -31.60 -21.96
CA THR A 512 18.16 -31.47 -20.50
C THR A 512 19.59 -31.78 -20.04
N ARG A 513 20.18 -32.87 -20.56
CA ARG A 513 21.57 -33.28 -20.27
C ARG A 513 22.58 -32.19 -20.66
N HIS A 514 22.40 -31.57 -21.83
CA HIS A 514 23.31 -30.52 -22.28
C HIS A 514 23.18 -29.25 -21.43
N LEU A 515 21.96 -28.82 -21.10
CA LEU A 515 21.72 -27.67 -20.22
C LEU A 515 22.31 -27.90 -18.82
N PHE A 516 22.10 -29.09 -18.25
CA PHE A 516 22.63 -29.44 -16.93
C PHE A 516 24.17 -29.49 -16.92
N SER A 517 24.79 -30.07 -17.94
CA SER A 517 26.25 -30.08 -18.08
C SER A 517 26.82 -28.65 -18.10
N ILE A 518 26.18 -27.73 -18.83
CA ILE A 518 26.59 -26.33 -18.91
C ILE A 518 26.44 -25.62 -17.56
N LEU A 519 25.35 -25.88 -16.84
CA LEU A 519 25.10 -25.36 -15.51
C LEU A 519 26.20 -25.81 -14.53
N CYS A 520 26.53 -27.10 -14.51
CA CYS A 520 27.62 -27.65 -13.68
C CYS A 520 28.97 -27.02 -14.03
N CYS A 521 29.30 -26.90 -15.32
CA CYS A 521 30.53 -26.25 -15.77
C CYS A 521 30.61 -24.78 -15.32
N ARG A 522 29.49 -24.05 -15.35
CA ARG A 522 29.43 -22.66 -14.89
C ARG A 522 29.64 -22.54 -13.41
N GLN A 523 28.92 -23.35 -12.64
CA GLN A 523 29.04 -23.33 -11.19
C GLN A 523 30.46 -23.69 -10.74
N GLU A 524 31.13 -24.62 -11.43
CA GLU A 524 32.53 -24.96 -11.18
C GLU A 524 33.49 -23.81 -11.50
N ARG A 525 33.26 -23.08 -12.61
CA ARG A 525 34.04 -21.87 -12.92
C ARG A 525 33.87 -20.79 -11.84
N ILE A 526 32.63 -20.58 -11.38
CA ILE A 526 32.31 -19.62 -10.30
C ILE A 526 32.99 -20.05 -8.99
N ARG A 527 32.86 -21.34 -8.61
CA ARG A 527 33.47 -21.90 -7.41
C ARG A 527 34.99 -21.73 -7.41
N LYS A 528 35.65 -22.04 -8.54
CA LYS A 528 37.10 -21.83 -8.71
C LYS A 528 37.50 -20.35 -8.63
N ALA A 529 36.69 -19.46 -9.18
CA ALA A 529 36.96 -18.03 -9.13
C ALA A 529 36.82 -17.47 -7.70
N LEU A 530 35.77 -17.83 -6.98
CA LEU A 530 35.60 -17.44 -5.57
C LEU A 530 36.71 -18.01 -4.68
N ALA A 531 37.15 -19.25 -4.92
CA ALA A 531 38.28 -19.83 -4.21
C ALA A 531 39.59 -19.06 -4.44
N ARG A 532 39.85 -18.59 -5.67
CA ARG A 532 40.99 -17.72 -5.97
C ARG A 532 40.89 -16.35 -5.30
N LEU A 533 39.68 -15.83 -5.16
CA LEU A 533 39.38 -14.57 -4.48
C LEU A 533 39.36 -14.70 -2.94
N GLY A 534 39.52 -15.91 -2.39
CA GLY A 534 39.51 -16.16 -0.95
C GLY A 534 38.14 -16.07 -0.28
N ASP A 535 37.04 -16.10 -1.04
CA ASP A 535 35.69 -15.94 -0.48
C ASP A 535 35.11 -17.24 0.08
N PRO A 536 34.74 -17.32 1.37
CA PRO A 536 34.28 -18.57 1.99
C PRO A 536 33.02 -19.19 1.35
N SER A 537 32.19 -18.43 0.63
CA SER A 537 31.00 -18.91 -0.09
C SER A 537 31.34 -19.93 -1.19
N TYR A 538 32.59 -20.04 -1.65
CA TYR A 538 32.96 -21.13 -2.56
C TYR A 538 32.71 -22.52 -1.95
N LYS A 539 32.71 -22.63 -0.61
CA LYS A 539 32.48 -23.89 0.11
C LYS A 539 31.01 -24.29 0.14
N SER A 540 30.09 -23.33 0.07
CA SER A 540 28.65 -23.60 0.05
C SER A 540 28.15 -23.93 -1.36
N LEU A 541 28.89 -23.54 -2.41
CA LEU A 541 28.62 -23.94 -3.79
C LEU A 541 28.92 -25.43 -4.01
N ARG A 542 27.89 -26.25 -3.84
CA ARG A 542 27.91 -27.68 -4.18
C ARG A 542 27.88 -27.84 -5.69
N VAL A 543 29.00 -28.27 -6.27
CA VAL A 543 29.05 -28.75 -7.64
C VAL A 543 29.00 -30.27 -7.58
N PRO A 544 27.99 -30.93 -8.18
CA PRO A 544 27.96 -32.38 -8.28
C PRO A 544 29.26 -32.93 -8.89
N GLU A 545 29.99 -33.80 -8.18
CA GLU A 545 31.13 -34.56 -8.74
C GLU A 545 30.69 -35.45 -9.93
N TRP A 546 29.39 -35.67 -10.06
CA TRP A 546 28.69 -36.66 -10.88
C TRP A 546 28.18 -36.11 -12.23
N SER A 547 28.74 -34.99 -12.69
CA SER A 547 28.35 -34.23 -13.91
C SER A 547 28.35 -35.01 -15.24
N ALA A 548 28.83 -36.26 -15.28
CA ALA A 548 28.87 -37.09 -16.49
C ALA A 548 27.75 -38.15 -16.61
N ASN A 549 27.14 -38.60 -15.50
CA ASN A 549 26.42 -39.89 -15.44
C ASN A 549 24.95 -39.85 -14.98
N ILE A 550 24.37 -38.68 -14.64
CA ILE A 550 22.95 -38.62 -14.30
C ILE A 550 22.11 -38.65 -15.58
N GLU A 551 21.38 -39.73 -15.78
CA GLU A 551 20.30 -39.82 -16.77
C GLU A 551 18.91 -39.62 -16.12
N GLU A 552 18.83 -39.56 -14.79
CA GLU A 552 17.58 -39.44 -14.04
C GLU A 552 17.10 -37.99 -13.95
N PRO A 553 15.99 -37.62 -14.61
CA PRO A 553 15.50 -36.25 -14.62
C PRO A 553 15.11 -35.74 -13.22
N ASN A 554 14.59 -36.60 -12.35
CA ASN A 554 14.11 -36.22 -11.02
C ASN A 554 15.24 -35.67 -10.12
N LEU A 555 16.43 -36.28 -10.15
CA LEU A 555 17.58 -35.79 -9.38
C LEU A 555 18.06 -34.42 -9.89
N ILE A 556 18.01 -34.21 -11.20
CA ILE A 556 18.34 -32.90 -11.81
C ILE A 556 17.34 -31.84 -11.33
N LEU A 557 16.05 -32.18 -11.29
CA LEU A 557 15.01 -31.26 -10.83
C LEU A 557 15.18 -30.90 -9.35
N GLU A 558 15.39 -31.89 -8.49
CA GLU A 558 15.59 -31.69 -7.06
C GLU A 558 16.77 -30.76 -6.80
N TRP A 559 17.90 -31.04 -7.47
CA TRP A 559 19.10 -30.22 -7.35
C TRP A 559 18.88 -28.78 -7.85
N CYS A 560 18.24 -28.61 -9.01
CA CYS A 560 17.95 -27.26 -9.52
C CYS A 560 16.98 -26.51 -8.59
N THR A 561 16.02 -27.21 -7.99
CA THR A 561 15.05 -26.62 -7.06
C THR A 561 15.72 -26.17 -5.77
N GLU A 562 16.61 -26.98 -5.20
CA GLU A 562 17.44 -26.62 -4.04
C GLU A 562 18.28 -25.38 -4.36
N MET A 563 18.94 -25.37 -5.52
CA MET A 563 19.75 -24.23 -5.98
C MET A 563 18.91 -22.96 -6.11
N ILE A 564 17.68 -23.04 -6.65
CA ILE A 564 16.80 -21.88 -6.84
C ILE A 564 16.31 -21.34 -5.49
N LEU A 565 15.88 -22.22 -4.59
CA LEU A 565 15.36 -21.86 -3.26
C LEU A 565 16.41 -21.17 -2.40
N ASN A 566 17.62 -21.73 -2.39
CA ASN A 566 18.71 -21.26 -1.54
C ASN A 566 19.54 -20.15 -2.19
N PHE A 567 19.25 -19.77 -3.44
CA PHE A 567 19.98 -18.70 -4.09
C PHE A 567 19.66 -17.35 -3.45
N VAL A 568 20.66 -16.73 -2.84
CA VAL A 568 20.61 -15.34 -2.41
C VAL A 568 21.52 -14.56 -3.36
N PRO A 569 21.00 -13.55 -4.09
CA PRO A 569 21.88 -12.71 -4.90
C PRO A 569 22.87 -12.01 -3.95
N PRO A 570 24.16 -11.92 -4.30
CA PRO A 570 25.14 -11.29 -3.42
C PRO A 570 24.78 -9.80 -3.16
N LEU A 571 24.72 -9.37 -1.90
CA LEU A 571 24.38 -8.01 -1.46
C LEU A 571 25.31 -7.60 -0.28
N PRO A 572 25.98 -6.42 -0.23
CA PRO A 572 26.32 -5.47 -1.30
C PRO A 572 27.84 -5.16 -1.33
N PRO A 573 28.27 -4.01 -1.90
CA PRO A 573 29.19 -4.00 -3.02
C PRO A 573 30.61 -4.47 -2.65
N THR A 574 31.00 -5.66 -3.09
CA THR A 574 32.35 -5.79 -3.68
C THR A 574 32.30 -5.67 -5.20
N LEU A 575 31.11 -5.82 -5.79
CA LEU A 575 30.78 -5.58 -7.20
C LEU A 575 30.99 -4.11 -7.63
N ILE A 576 30.63 -3.15 -6.77
CA ILE A 576 30.43 -1.73 -7.09
C ILE A 576 30.85 -0.88 -5.89
N ASP A 577 32.06 -1.08 -5.36
CA ASP A 577 32.58 -0.10 -4.41
C ASP A 577 33.02 1.12 -5.25
N PRO A 578 32.38 2.30 -5.12
CA PRO A 578 32.76 3.51 -5.85
C PRO A 578 34.21 3.94 -5.56
N ARG A 579 34.83 3.43 -4.49
CA ARG A 579 36.24 3.61 -4.12
C ARG A 579 37.19 2.69 -4.88
N ASN A 580 36.70 1.58 -5.47
CA ASN A 580 37.54 0.63 -6.20
C ASN A 580 38.12 1.27 -7.47
N LYS A 581 39.39 0.99 -7.74
CA LYS A 581 40.10 1.38 -8.96
C LYS A 581 40.36 0.15 -9.85
N PRO A 582 40.27 0.25 -11.19
CA PRO A 582 39.91 1.45 -11.96
C PRO A 582 38.40 1.77 -11.90
N PRO A 583 37.99 3.02 -12.16
CA PRO A 583 36.59 3.40 -12.08
C PRO A 583 35.74 2.77 -13.19
N LEU A 584 34.49 2.44 -12.85
CA LEU A 584 33.51 1.96 -13.83
C LEU A 584 33.15 3.07 -14.82
N ARG A 585 33.26 2.78 -16.11
CA ARG A 585 32.96 3.75 -17.18
C ARG A 585 31.98 3.17 -18.18
N THR A 586 30.79 3.77 -18.27
CA THR A 586 29.76 3.40 -19.25
C THR A 586 30.19 3.73 -20.68
N LEU A 587 30.09 2.76 -21.58
CA LEU A 587 30.21 2.99 -23.01
C LEU A 587 28.95 3.70 -23.50
N SER A 588 29.10 4.75 -24.28
CA SER A 588 27.96 5.47 -24.85
C SER A 588 28.21 5.89 -26.29
N ALA A 589 27.16 5.93 -27.09
CA ALA A 589 27.23 6.42 -28.46
C ALA A 589 26.07 7.35 -28.78
N LYS A 590 26.36 8.41 -29.53
CA LYS A 590 25.37 9.33 -30.10
C LYS A 590 25.48 9.31 -31.62
N ILE A 591 24.41 8.86 -32.27
CA ILE A 591 24.33 8.84 -33.73
C ILE A 591 24.12 10.28 -34.23
N VAL A 592 24.95 10.68 -35.19
CA VAL A 592 24.93 11.99 -35.85
C VAL A 592 24.35 11.87 -37.27
N ARG A 593 24.64 10.75 -37.95
CA ARG A 593 24.09 10.37 -39.25
C ARG A 593 23.82 8.86 -39.29
N PRO A 594 22.78 8.37 -39.99
CA PRO A 594 21.83 9.15 -40.79
C PRO A 594 20.89 10.02 -39.92
N LYS A 595 20.13 10.92 -40.54
CA LYS A 595 19.05 11.66 -39.88
C LYS A 595 17.71 11.10 -40.36
N ASN A 596 16.66 11.29 -39.57
CA ASN A 596 15.31 10.96 -40.02
C ASN A 596 14.95 11.79 -41.26
N ASN A 597 14.48 11.09 -42.30
CA ASN A 597 14.15 11.60 -43.61
C ASN A 597 12.80 11.05 -44.11
N ALA A 598 11.82 10.89 -43.21
CA ALA A 598 10.47 10.41 -43.56
C ALA A 598 9.84 11.18 -44.73
N ASP A 599 10.01 12.50 -44.77
CA ASP A 599 9.46 13.37 -45.83
C ASP A 599 10.20 13.21 -47.17
N ASN A 600 11.45 12.73 -47.14
CA ASN A 600 12.26 12.52 -48.34
C ASN A 600 13.09 11.22 -48.22
N PRO A 601 12.46 10.05 -48.40
CA PRO A 601 13.11 8.75 -48.29
C PRO A 601 14.26 8.60 -49.30
N PHE A 602 15.32 7.89 -48.93
CA PHE A 602 16.42 7.59 -49.84
C PHE A 602 15.92 6.73 -50.99
N GLN A 603 16.00 7.24 -52.22
CA GLN A 603 15.69 6.44 -53.40
C GLN A 603 16.91 5.58 -53.76
N CYS A 604 16.74 4.28 -53.76
CA CYS A 604 17.81 3.34 -54.10
C CYS A 604 17.31 2.29 -55.11
N PRO A 605 18.21 1.75 -55.94
CA PRO A 605 17.88 0.60 -56.78
C PRO A 605 17.62 -0.63 -55.92
N ALA A 606 16.55 -1.37 -56.21
CA ALA A 606 16.25 -2.66 -55.61
C ALA A 606 17.30 -3.70 -56.02
N SER A 607 17.67 -4.59 -55.10
CA SER A 607 18.62 -5.69 -55.30
C SER A 607 20.05 -5.28 -55.66
N LEU A 608 20.38 -3.99 -55.67
CA LEU A 608 21.73 -3.47 -55.82
C LEU A 608 22.22 -2.88 -54.49
N PRO A 609 23.51 -3.03 -54.14
CA PRO A 609 24.05 -2.41 -52.95
C PRO A 609 23.97 -0.88 -53.03
N PHE A 610 23.40 -0.25 -52.01
CA PHE A 610 23.51 1.18 -51.80
C PHE A 610 24.21 1.44 -50.46
N GLN A 611 24.86 2.60 -50.33
CA GLN A 611 25.61 2.93 -49.12
C GLN A 611 24.98 4.12 -48.39
N VAL A 612 24.90 4.00 -47.06
CA VAL A 612 24.46 5.09 -46.17
C VAL A 612 25.60 5.49 -45.27
N GLU A 613 25.86 6.80 -45.17
CA GLU A 613 26.85 7.33 -44.24
C GLU A 613 26.38 7.14 -42.79
N MET A 614 27.17 6.40 -42.03
CA MET A 614 27.02 6.28 -40.59
C MET A 614 28.05 7.15 -39.88
N GLY A 615 27.55 8.13 -39.14
CA GLY A 615 28.35 9.03 -38.32
C GLY A 615 27.92 8.94 -36.87
N ALA A 616 28.84 8.69 -35.95
CA ALA A 616 28.54 8.68 -34.52
C ALA A 616 29.68 9.24 -33.66
N VAL A 617 29.34 9.80 -32.50
CA VAL A 617 30.30 10.13 -31.44
C VAL A 617 30.20 9.07 -30.36
N ILE A 618 31.32 8.43 -30.04
CA ILE A 618 31.40 7.24 -29.20
C ILE A 618 32.33 7.54 -28.03
N ASN A 619 31.88 7.28 -26.81
CA ASN A 619 32.73 7.24 -25.62
C ASN A 619 33.04 5.78 -25.28
N ALA A 620 34.28 5.34 -25.51
CA ALA A 620 34.73 3.97 -25.31
C ALA A 620 36.26 3.92 -25.06
N SER A 621 36.74 2.83 -24.46
CA SER A 621 38.18 2.55 -24.44
C SER A 621 38.70 2.18 -25.83
N SER A 622 39.99 2.46 -26.09
CA SER A 622 40.66 2.07 -27.33
C SER A 622 40.59 0.56 -27.59
N THR A 623 40.68 -0.25 -26.53
CA THR A 623 40.55 -1.72 -26.58
C THR A 623 39.15 -2.20 -26.97
N SER A 624 38.12 -1.38 -26.74
CA SER A 624 36.73 -1.74 -27.07
C SER A 624 36.36 -1.45 -28.52
N LEU A 625 37.11 -0.60 -29.24
CA LEU A 625 36.76 -0.18 -30.61
C LEU A 625 36.61 -1.35 -31.59
N ALA A 626 37.45 -2.38 -31.47
CA ALA A 626 37.40 -3.57 -32.32
C ALA A 626 36.11 -4.41 -32.16
N SER A 627 35.38 -4.20 -31.07
CA SER A 627 34.10 -4.86 -30.77
C SER A 627 32.90 -3.97 -31.09
N ILE A 628 33.09 -2.73 -31.55
CA ILE A 628 31.97 -1.84 -31.90
C ILE A 628 31.41 -2.24 -33.26
N VAL A 629 30.09 -2.36 -33.32
CA VAL A 629 29.33 -2.64 -34.54
C VAL A 629 28.15 -1.68 -34.68
N VAL A 630 27.65 -1.56 -35.90
CA VAL A 630 26.43 -0.84 -36.20
C VAL A 630 25.33 -1.86 -36.43
N GLU A 631 24.43 -1.99 -35.47
CA GLU A 631 23.29 -2.89 -35.51
C GLU A 631 22.12 -2.19 -36.22
N TYR A 632 21.44 -2.87 -37.13
CA TYR A 632 20.29 -2.32 -37.85
C TYR A 632 19.18 -3.34 -38.03
N GLN A 633 17.95 -2.85 -38.04
CA GLN A 633 16.73 -3.63 -38.25
C GLN A 633 16.05 -3.20 -39.54
N LEU A 634 15.81 -4.17 -40.41
CA LEU A 634 15.07 -4.00 -41.66
C LEU A 634 13.55 -4.03 -41.42
N PRO A 635 12.72 -3.58 -42.39
CA PRO A 635 11.27 -3.53 -42.23
C PRO A 635 10.60 -4.89 -42.01
N ASP A 636 11.22 -5.98 -42.46
CA ASP A 636 10.80 -7.35 -42.21
C ASP A 636 11.08 -7.83 -40.77
N GLY A 637 11.67 -6.95 -39.95
CA GLY A 637 12.05 -7.23 -38.57
C GLY A 637 13.42 -7.89 -38.42
N VAL A 638 14.11 -8.24 -39.52
CA VAL A 638 15.41 -8.91 -39.49
C VAL A 638 16.47 -7.97 -38.93
N LEU A 639 17.19 -8.47 -37.92
CA LEU A 639 18.28 -7.76 -37.26
C LEU A 639 19.63 -8.22 -37.82
N GLN A 640 20.44 -7.26 -38.26
CA GLN A 640 21.79 -7.48 -38.77
C GLN A 640 22.76 -6.47 -38.14
N TRP A 641 24.06 -6.68 -38.33
CA TRP A 641 25.06 -5.72 -37.90
C TRP A 641 26.21 -5.63 -38.90
N PHE A 642 26.81 -4.45 -38.97
CA PHE A 642 27.98 -4.14 -39.78
C PHE A 642 29.15 -3.80 -38.86
N LYS A 643 30.34 -4.34 -39.15
CA LYS A 643 31.57 -4.08 -38.40
C LYS A 643 32.39 -3.01 -39.11
N PRO A 644 32.50 -1.78 -38.56
CA PRO A 644 33.35 -0.73 -39.12
C PRO A 644 34.83 -1.13 -39.08
N HIS A 645 35.62 -0.55 -39.98
CA HIS A 645 37.07 -0.73 -39.94
C HIS A 645 37.67 0.12 -38.81
N LEU A 646 38.78 -0.31 -38.20
CA LEU A 646 39.44 0.48 -37.14
C LEU A 646 39.89 1.87 -37.61
N ALA A 647 40.19 2.01 -38.90
CA ALA A 647 40.54 3.29 -39.53
C ALA A 647 39.35 4.28 -39.63
N ASP A 648 38.10 3.81 -39.48
CA ASP A 648 36.90 4.66 -39.53
C ASP A 648 36.70 5.45 -38.22
N PHE A 649 37.48 5.15 -37.19
CA PHE A 649 37.45 5.81 -35.89
C PHE A 649 38.55 6.86 -35.80
N THR A 650 38.17 8.08 -35.46
CA THR A 650 39.09 9.21 -35.25
C THR A 650 38.98 9.68 -33.81
N GLU A 651 40.09 9.72 -33.08
CA GLU A 651 40.10 10.17 -31.69
C GLU A 651 39.92 11.70 -31.63
N ILE A 652 38.97 12.15 -30.81
CA ILE A 652 38.68 13.56 -30.57
C ILE A 652 39.35 14.02 -29.27
N SER A 653 39.24 13.18 -28.24
CA SER A 653 39.83 13.37 -26.92
C SER A 653 39.95 11.99 -26.25
N GLU A 654 40.59 11.92 -25.08
CA GLU A 654 40.75 10.65 -24.34
C GLU A 654 39.41 9.90 -24.25
N ARG A 655 39.39 8.65 -24.76
CA ARG A 655 38.22 7.75 -24.80
C ARG A 655 37.02 8.25 -25.61
N LYS A 656 37.16 9.30 -26.43
CA LYS A 656 36.08 9.85 -27.25
C LYS A 656 36.46 9.82 -28.72
N TYR A 657 35.71 9.06 -29.49
CA TYR A 657 35.98 8.79 -30.90
C TYR A 657 34.82 9.26 -31.78
N LYS A 658 35.14 9.74 -32.97
CA LYS A 658 34.19 9.97 -34.04
C LYS A 658 34.28 8.79 -35.02
N LEU A 659 33.19 8.08 -35.18
CA LEU A 659 33.00 7.06 -36.20
C LEU A 659 32.47 7.73 -37.47
N LYS A 660 33.11 7.45 -38.61
CA LYS A 660 32.58 7.79 -39.94
C LYS A 660 32.81 6.61 -40.88
N THR A 661 31.76 5.88 -41.21
CA THR A 661 31.82 4.70 -42.08
C THR A 661 30.65 4.68 -43.07
N MET A 662 30.77 3.91 -44.14
CA MET A 662 29.71 3.71 -45.14
C MET A 662 29.14 2.31 -44.99
N ILE A 663 27.86 2.20 -44.64
CA ILE A 663 27.19 0.91 -44.44
C ILE A 663 26.54 0.48 -45.76
N PRO A 664 26.94 -0.66 -46.34
CA PRO A 664 26.27 -1.22 -47.50
C PRO A 664 24.96 -1.90 -47.08
N PHE A 665 23.88 -1.56 -47.77
CA PHE A 665 22.58 -2.20 -47.65
C PHE A 665 22.20 -2.84 -48.97
N VAL A 666 21.65 -4.05 -48.92
CA VAL A 666 21.06 -4.75 -50.07
C VAL A 666 19.65 -5.12 -49.67
N VAL A 667 18.66 -4.51 -50.33
CA VAL A 667 17.23 -4.69 -50.01
C VAL A 667 16.46 -5.01 -51.29
N GLY A 668 15.43 -5.85 -51.17
CA GLY A 668 14.52 -6.15 -52.26
C GLY A 668 13.59 -4.97 -52.59
N THR A 669 12.80 -5.12 -53.64
CA THR A 669 11.81 -4.11 -54.04
C THR A 669 10.70 -3.99 -53.00
N TRP A 670 10.34 -2.77 -52.60
CA TRP A 670 9.22 -2.50 -51.69
C TRP A 670 8.15 -1.65 -52.39
N SER A 671 6.88 -1.86 -52.05
CA SER A 671 5.77 -1.06 -52.58
C SER A 671 5.85 0.40 -52.13
N ASP A 672 6.20 0.60 -50.87
CA ASP A 672 6.22 1.89 -50.19
C ASP A 672 7.57 2.14 -49.52
N PRO A 673 7.93 3.40 -49.26
CA PRO A 673 9.06 3.72 -48.41
C PRO A 673 8.90 3.07 -47.02
N ALA A 674 9.98 2.51 -46.49
CA ALA A 674 9.95 1.84 -45.19
C ALA A 674 11.12 2.26 -44.29
N PRO A 675 10.95 2.21 -42.96
CA PRO A 675 11.97 2.65 -42.01
C PRO A 675 13.02 1.56 -41.79
N ILE A 676 14.27 1.98 -41.66
CA ILE A 676 15.38 1.19 -41.15
C ILE A 676 15.83 1.83 -39.82
N CYS A 677 15.86 1.01 -38.77
CA CYS A 677 16.30 1.44 -37.45
C CYS A 677 17.77 1.06 -37.25
N VAL A 678 18.58 1.97 -36.70
CA VAL A 678 20.03 1.80 -36.51
C VAL A 678 20.43 2.11 -35.08
N TRP A 679 21.33 1.30 -34.53
CA TRP A 679 21.95 1.46 -33.22
C TRP A 679 23.46 1.27 -33.33
N VAL A 680 24.19 1.88 -32.41
CA VAL A 680 25.59 1.51 -32.15
C VAL A 680 25.60 0.52 -30.99
N SER A 681 26.25 -0.61 -31.22
CA SER A 681 26.32 -1.74 -30.29
C SER A 681 27.76 -2.23 -30.13
N ARG A 682 27.99 -3.03 -29.09
CA ARG A 682 29.24 -3.75 -28.84
C ARG A 682 28.98 -5.25 -28.98
N THR A 683 29.78 -5.97 -29.77
CA THR A 683 29.75 -7.42 -29.82
C THR A 683 30.53 -8.04 -28.67
N PHE A 684 30.10 -9.21 -28.24
CA PHE A 684 30.79 -10.00 -27.23
C PHE A 684 30.50 -11.49 -27.41
N THR A 685 31.36 -12.33 -26.83
CA THR A 685 31.18 -13.78 -26.76
C THR A 685 30.55 -14.14 -25.42
N PRO A 686 29.35 -14.75 -25.40
CA PRO A 686 28.71 -15.19 -24.16
C PRO A 686 29.48 -16.32 -23.46
N ASP A 687 29.36 -16.42 -22.13
CA ASP A 687 30.00 -17.44 -21.30
C ASP A 687 29.59 -18.87 -21.70
N ALA A 688 28.34 -19.04 -22.16
CA ALA A 688 27.82 -20.26 -22.80
C ALA A 688 27.15 -19.89 -24.12
N VAL A 689 27.95 -19.75 -25.16
CA VAL A 689 27.60 -19.20 -26.48
C VAL A 689 26.19 -19.55 -26.95
N LEU A 690 25.92 -20.81 -27.33
CA LEU A 690 24.63 -21.18 -27.93
C LEU A 690 23.45 -21.04 -26.95
N PRO A 691 23.48 -21.61 -25.73
CA PRO A 691 22.37 -21.46 -24.78
C PRO A 691 22.07 -20.01 -24.40
N ASP A 692 23.09 -19.18 -24.16
CA ASP A 692 22.86 -17.79 -23.77
C ASP A 692 22.24 -17.00 -24.91
N ILE A 693 22.69 -17.21 -26.15
CA ILE A 693 22.10 -16.56 -27.32
C ILE A 693 20.63 -16.97 -27.46
N VAL A 694 20.33 -18.26 -27.32
CA VAL A 694 18.94 -18.77 -27.35
C VAL A 694 18.10 -18.12 -26.25
N MET A 695 18.62 -18.00 -25.03
CA MET A 695 17.90 -17.40 -23.91
C MET A 695 17.72 -15.89 -24.05
N MET A 696 18.76 -15.15 -24.48
CA MET A 696 18.67 -13.70 -24.75
C MET A 696 17.69 -13.39 -25.88
N ASN A 697 17.61 -14.26 -26.89
CA ASN A 697 16.73 -14.11 -28.04
C ASN A 697 15.37 -14.81 -27.86
N TRP A 698 15.04 -15.31 -26.67
CA TRP A 698 13.77 -16.02 -26.44
C TRP A 698 12.53 -15.21 -26.86
N SER A 699 12.61 -13.89 -26.77
CA SER A 699 11.56 -12.93 -27.16
C SER A 699 11.74 -12.34 -28.56
N LYS A 700 12.84 -12.63 -29.26
CA LYS A 700 13.22 -12.02 -30.54
C LYS A 700 13.20 -13.05 -31.66
N GLN A 701 12.51 -12.75 -32.76
CA GLN A 701 12.67 -13.51 -34.00
C GLN A 701 13.97 -13.07 -34.68
N THR A 702 15.08 -13.76 -34.43
CA THR A 702 16.36 -13.51 -35.10
C THR A 702 16.67 -14.62 -36.11
N SER A 703 16.92 -14.24 -37.36
CA SER A 703 17.23 -15.16 -38.46
C SER A 703 18.72 -15.53 -38.57
N ASN A 704 19.61 -14.89 -37.79
CA ASN A 704 21.05 -15.08 -37.90
C ASN A 704 21.62 -15.97 -36.78
N GLN A 705 22.26 -17.07 -37.17
CA GLN A 705 23.10 -17.92 -36.31
C GLN A 705 24.50 -17.28 -36.17
N THR A 706 24.61 -16.13 -35.50
CA THR A 706 25.93 -15.59 -35.14
C THR A 706 26.34 -16.13 -33.77
N LEU A 707 27.62 -16.49 -33.61
CA LEU A 707 28.20 -16.91 -32.33
C LEU A 707 28.48 -15.71 -31.38
N GLU A 708 28.32 -14.49 -31.90
CA GLU A 708 28.47 -13.25 -31.14
C GLU A 708 27.10 -12.64 -30.81
N ALA A 709 26.99 -12.11 -29.59
CA ALA A 709 25.84 -11.35 -29.11
C ALA A 709 26.17 -9.85 -29.06
N THR A 710 25.14 -8.99 -29.00
CA THR A 710 25.31 -7.53 -28.97
C THR A 710 24.73 -6.88 -27.72
N VAL A 711 25.40 -5.85 -27.21
CA VAL A 711 24.88 -4.89 -26.23
C VAL A 711 24.79 -3.52 -26.90
N ARG A 712 23.61 -2.89 -26.87
CA ARG A 712 23.42 -1.54 -27.41
C ARG A 712 24.06 -0.51 -26.48
N ILE A 713 24.92 0.33 -27.02
CA ILE A 713 25.58 1.44 -26.30
C ILE A 713 25.06 2.82 -26.73
N SER A 714 24.30 2.87 -27.82
CA SER A 714 23.58 4.09 -28.22
C SER A 714 22.39 4.35 -27.32
N THR A 715 22.25 5.59 -26.84
CA THR A 715 21.14 6.00 -25.95
C THR A 715 19.79 5.99 -26.66
N GLN A 716 19.80 6.29 -27.96
CA GLN A 716 18.63 6.28 -28.84
C GLN A 716 19.02 5.69 -30.19
N GLY A 717 18.13 4.89 -30.76
CA GLY A 717 18.26 4.46 -32.15
C GLY A 717 17.97 5.61 -33.10
N CYS A 718 18.54 5.56 -34.30
CA CYS A 718 18.18 6.44 -35.39
C CYS A 718 17.28 5.70 -36.37
N VAL A 719 16.22 6.34 -36.83
CA VAL A 719 15.35 5.82 -37.90
C VAL A 719 15.55 6.65 -39.15
N PHE A 720 15.74 6.00 -40.29
CA PHE A 720 15.78 6.64 -41.59
C PHE A 720 14.95 5.81 -42.59
N TRP A 721 14.44 6.45 -43.63
CA TRP A 721 13.50 5.87 -44.59
C TRP A 721 14.19 5.63 -45.93
N VAL A 722 13.90 4.47 -46.52
CA VAL A 722 14.44 4.03 -47.80
C VAL A 722 13.28 3.60 -48.70
N HIS A 723 13.37 3.92 -49.98
CA HIS A 723 12.44 3.48 -51.00
C HIS A 723 13.20 2.77 -52.14
N PRO A 724 13.27 1.42 -52.11
CA PRO A 724 13.91 0.62 -53.13
C PRO A 724 13.02 0.51 -54.36
N LYS A 725 13.43 1.12 -55.47
CA LYS A 725 12.72 1.09 -56.75
C LYS A 725 13.29 0.01 -57.67
N PRO A 726 12.46 -0.68 -58.48
CA PRO A 726 12.95 -1.61 -59.47
C PRO A 726 13.90 -0.92 -60.44
N VAL A 727 15.00 -1.60 -60.77
CA VAL A 727 15.91 -1.18 -61.84
C VAL A 727 15.28 -1.64 -63.15
N TRP A 728 14.89 -0.68 -64.00
CA TRP A 728 14.33 -0.95 -65.33
C TRP A 728 15.44 -1.06 -66.37
#